data_AF-A0A0F5H203-F1
#
_entry.id   AF-A0A0F5H203-F1
#
_cell.length_a   1.000
_cell.length_b   1.000
_cell.length_c   1.000
_cell.angle_alpha   90.00
_cell.angle_beta   90.00
_cell.angle_gamma   90.00
#
_symmetry.space_group_name_H-M   'P 1'
#
loop_
_entity.id
_entity.type
_entity.pdbx_description
1 polymer ?
#
loop_
_entity_poly.entity_id
_entity_poly.type
_entity_poly.pdbx_seq_one_letter_code
_entity_poly.pdbx_strand_id
1 'polypeptide(L)'
;MRKKNKVFLASSLGFLFLLVGAGVSSAAYFVIKKPATNSIIFKTAKGQLDINISEIEDNLRANVEDFLPIEIDNDYLISDEVKEKITALNNDPNNWIKDEYFSVEDNGKVLVYTDPINHVKFKDFSYGKYHGDYTNNTLNKTNEDEKNRFLLGYHGLALLANHFYNRQTFGPEIANLNSINVDDWRITSNNANGLYLTSTETIYLNGSFVAEKGFTLLQKVRFLVPVLFHEYMHHWASSYVNYANFNDDFVKATYRTHDDPVGTYSYFYKNFYNNFAYYLHFIKKQNDKENKSDLSSEKDNFNYLTNENYIGRIFNTQDLFKLGNTNSQAEYNKLLNMLNELALNSKDKTVTFKKYNTLSNKYINSSFKPSDLSYYYSIVELIPREWVKFALLPYYSAYSSPQQLPHFVANNKGYKVAQNFYLTSYSSLNSEQIVYTNSTYIQDWARAVNDALPVGSSNSESNNTRTFENNIWPYNLEEIDSSSGETIKMPLYKAFYKLFLDSMGFGKVISQIRSKVEWSFVNGNDIKLDSNKNTLDQVNINGYLDSLDYKALILEKDNKMLKVNLKLTPFMKFDVFNKPILSGKATKEDILKPKDIYSNLNNYVAYSTDYFDASLWKNSKIGFWKDTNKNNQIDKGEIIDTFVNDPLPQRNVATSNAKEYYIDNPNITWKQVVSSKDTKTNLYQLTLKDAIII
;
A
#
# COMPACT_ATOMS: atom_id res chain seq x y z
N MET A 1 18.35 -54.06 -33.63
CA MET A 1 18.18 -53.37 -34.94
C MET A 1 16.77 -52.79 -35.02
N ARG A 2 16.65 -51.47 -35.24
CA ARG A 2 15.52 -50.66 -35.76
C ARG A 2 14.07 -51.00 -35.31
N LYS A 3 13.43 -50.15 -34.48
CA LYS A 3 12.59 -48.96 -34.83
C LYS A 3 11.29 -49.28 -35.61
N LYS A 4 10.10 -49.16 -34.96
CA LYS A 4 9.11 -48.05 -35.13
C LYS A 4 7.68 -48.42 -34.65
N ASN A 5 7.15 -47.55 -33.79
CA ASN A 5 5.84 -46.88 -33.76
C ASN A 5 4.55 -47.62 -34.16
N LYS A 6 3.57 -47.59 -33.25
CA LYS A 6 2.19 -47.08 -33.44
C LYS A 6 1.64 -46.68 -32.05
N VAL A 7 1.77 -45.40 -31.68
CA VAL A 7 0.70 -44.37 -31.70
C VAL A 7 -0.43 -44.71 -30.72
N PHE A 8 -0.33 -44.15 -29.52
CA PHE A 8 -1.38 -44.07 -28.53
C PHE A 8 -2.28 -42.88 -28.88
N LEU A 9 -3.58 -43.15 -29.06
CA LEU A 9 -4.64 -42.16 -29.11
C LEU A 9 -4.93 -41.72 -27.67
N ALA A 10 -4.53 -40.50 -27.30
CA ALA A 10 -5.01 -39.83 -26.08
C ALA A 10 -4.72 -38.33 -26.19
N SER A 11 -5.57 -37.61 -26.91
CA SER A 11 -5.51 -36.14 -26.98
C SER A 11 -6.89 -35.59 -27.27
N SER A 12 -7.72 -35.50 -26.22
CA SER A 12 -8.82 -34.52 -26.11
C SER A 12 -9.57 -34.75 -24.79
N LEU A 13 -9.01 -34.30 -23.67
CA LEU A 13 -9.82 -33.88 -22.54
C LEU A 13 -9.15 -32.64 -21.95
N GLY A 14 -9.83 -31.52 -22.17
CA GLY A 14 -9.32 -30.18 -21.95
C GLY A 14 -8.97 -29.93 -20.50
N PHE A 15 -7.77 -29.41 -20.31
CA PHE A 15 -7.43 -28.58 -19.18
C PHE A 15 -8.32 -27.33 -19.22
N LEU A 16 -9.43 -27.37 -18.50
CA LEU A 16 -10.28 -26.22 -18.22
C LEU A 16 -10.22 -25.97 -16.70
N PHE A 17 -9.07 -25.52 -16.21
CA PHE A 17 -9.02 -24.88 -14.89
C PHE A 17 -9.40 -23.41 -15.09
N LEU A 18 -10.63 -23.10 -14.67
CA LEU A 18 -11.13 -21.75 -14.51
C LEU A 18 -10.18 -20.97 -13.59
N LEU A 19 -9.58 -19.93 -14.15
CA LEU A 19 -9.00 -18.78 -13.45
C LEU A 19 -10.10 -18.12 -12.59
N VAL A 20 -10.31 -18.65 -11.39
CA VAL A 20 -11.03 -17.96 -10.32
C VAL A 20 -10.05 -16.93 -9.75
N GLY A 21 -10.40 -15.65 -9.93
CA GLY A 21 -9.75 -14.43 -9.42
C GLY A 21 -8.42 -14.61 -8.68
N ALA A 22 -7.32 -14.27 -9.35
CA ALA A 22 -6.02 -14.12 -8.74
C ALA A 22 -6.05 -13.02 -7.68
N GLY A 23 -6.29 -13.45 -6.44
CA GLY A 23 -6.07 -12.71 -5.21
C GLY A 23 -5.22 -13.53 -4.24
N VAL A 24 -4.39 -14.44 -4.75
CA VAL A 24 -3.45 -15.20 -3.92
C VAL A 24 -2.20 -14.33 -3.77
N SER A 25 -2.14 -13.64 -2.64
CA SER A 25 -0.92 -13.04 -2.11
C SER A 25 0.14 -14.13 -1.98
N SER A 26 1.12 -14.14 -2.89
CA SER A 26 2.31 -14.98 -2.77
C SER A 26 3.21 -14.42 -1.69
N ALA A 27 2.84 -14.62 -0.43
CA ALA A 27 3.71 -14.41 0.72
C ALA A 27 4.48 -15.70 0.99
N ALA A 28 5.44 -16.02 0.12
CA ALA A 28 6.39 -17.09 0.38
C ALA A 28 7.81 -16.54 0.21
N TYR A 29 8.22 -15.75 1.21
CA TYR A 29 9.64 -15.49 1.43
C TYR A 29 10.16 -16.46 2.47
N PHE A 30 10.97 -17.42 2.03
CA PHE A 30 11.75 -18.22 2.97
C PHE A 30 13.04 -17.47 3.30
N VAL A 31 13.22 -17.11 4.56
CA VAL A 31 14.47 -16.52 5.05
C VAL A 31 15.48 -17.64 5.29
N ILE A 32 16.62 -17.59 4.60
CA ILE A 32 17.75 -18.49 4.85
C ILE A 32 18.91 -17.68 5.40
N LYS A 33 19.30 -17.97 6.65
CA LYS A 33 20.44 -17.35 7.29
C LYS A 33 21.74 -18.03 6.86
N LYS A 34 22.75 -17.23 6.51
CA LYS A 34 24.16 -17.65 6.46
C LYS A 34 24.94 -16.88 7.53
N PRO A 35 25.10 -17.45 8.74
CA PRO A 35 25.72 -16.75 9.87
C PRO A 35 27.14 -16.25 9.60
N ALA A 36 27.86 -16.88 8.66
CA ALA A 36 29.24 -16.55 8.34
C ALA A 36 29.43 -15.27 7.49
N THR A 37 28.36 -14.68 6.94
CA THR A 37 28.50 -13.62 5.91
C THR A 37 27.86 -12.27 6.25
N ASN A 38 27.44 -12.02 7.50
CA ASN A 38 26.73 -10.79 7.91
C ASN A 38 25.62 -10.37 6.94
N SER A 39 24.82 -11.35 6.50
CA SER A 39 23.80 -11.12 5.49
C SER A 39 22.59 -12.03 5.68
N ILE A 40 21.41 -11.49 5.39
CA ILE A 40 20.14 -12.22 5.39
C ILE A 40 19.73 -12.44 3.95
N ILE A 41 19.38 -13.68 3.59
CA ILE A 41 18.94 -14.04 2.23
C ILE A 41 17.46 -14.37 2.25
N PHE A 42 16.67 -13.68 1.43
CA PHE A 42 15.26 -13.90 1.19
C PHE A 42 15.08 -14.61 -0.14
N LYS A 43 14.52 -15.82 -0.13
CA LYS A 43 14.11 -16.51 -1.36
C LYS A 43 12.81 -15.94 -1.88
N THR A 44 12.76 -15.60 -3.16
CA THR A 44 11.55 -15.11 -3.80
C THR A 44 10.79 -16.24 -4.51
N ALA A 45 9.48 -16.04 -4.70
CA ALA A 45 8.70 -16.93 -5.54
C ALA A 45 9.12 -16.73 -7.00
N LYS A 46 9.54 -17.80 -7.69
CA LYS A 46 9.79 -17.73 -9.13
C LYS A 46 8.47 -17.52 -9.87
N GLY A 47 8.29 -16.36 -10.50
CA GLY A 47 7.25 -16.13 -11.50
C GLY A 47 7.62 -16.75 -12.85
N GLN A 48 6.62 -17.13 -13.64
CA GLN A 48 6.78 -17.44 -15.06
C GLN A 48 5.74 -16.62 -15.81
N LEU A 49 6.05 -15.41 -16.30
CA LEU A 49 5.06 -14.59 -17.02
C LEU A 49 4.38 -15.39 -18.13
N ASP A 50 3.06 -15.60 -18.00
CA ASP A 50 2.24 -16.18 -19.05
C ASP A 50 1.70 -15.05 -19.94
N ILE A 51 2.61 -14.44 -20.70
CA ILE A 51 2.26 -13.45 -21.72
C ILE A 51 2.27 -14.15 -23.08
N ASN A 52 1.09 -14.22 -23.70
CA ASN A 52 1.00 -14.50 -25.14
C ASN A 52 1.58 -13.32 -25.91
N ILE A 53 2.85 -13.44 -26.29
CA ILE A 53 3.59 -12.40 -27.01
C ILE A 53 2.91 -12.13 -28.36
N SER A 54 2.49 -10.88 -28.56
CA SER A 54 1.98 -10.40 -29.84
C SER A 54 3.11 -10.06 -30.80
N GLU A 55 2.89 -10.31 -32.10
CA GLU A 55 3.77 -9.84 -33.18
C GLU A 55 3.75 -8.31 -33.28
N ILE A 56 2.57 -7.70 -33.08
CA ILE A 56 2.38 -6.24 -33.10
C ILE A 56 2.81 -5.66 -31.75
N GLU A 57 3.67 -4.62 -31.77
CA GLU A 57 4.08 -3.85 -30.59
C GLU A 57 2.89 -3.12 -29.95
N ASP A 58 2.86 -3.06 -28.61
CA ASP A 58 1.88 -2.24 -27.89
C ASP A 58 2.10 -0.75 -28.20
N ASN A 59 1.01 0.00 -28.36
CA ASN A 59 1.13 1.46 -28.48
C ASN A 59 1.45 2.08 -27.12
N LEU A 60 2.73 2.42 -26.91
CA LEU A 60 3.25 3.02 -25.68
C LEU A 60 3.28 4.56 -25.72
N ARG A 61 2.39 5.20 -26.49
CA ARG A 61 2.21 6.66 -26.48
C ARG A 61 1.08 7.05 -25.52
N ALA A 62 1.33 8.07 -24.71
CA ALA A 62 0.31 8.76 -23.92
C ALA A 62 -0.12 10.02 -24.66
N ASN A 63 -1.40 10.40 -24.55
CA ASN A 63 -1.88 11.70 -24.97
C ASN A 63 -1.70 12.73 -23.84
N VAL A 64 -1.70 14.01 -24.19
CA VAL A 64 -1.56 15.12 -23.23
C VAL A 64 -2.68 15.07 -22.19
N GLU A 65 -3.89 14.72 -22.60
CA GLU A 65 -5.09 14.66 -21.76
C GLU A 65 -5.10 13.45 -20.80
N ASP A 66 -4.18 12.50 -20.99
CA ASP A 66 -4.03 11.36 -20.08
C ASP A 66 -3.36 11.79 -18.76
N PHE A 67 -2.53 12.84 -18.78
CA PHE A 67 -1.87 13.38 -17.61
C PHE A 67 -2.83 14.25 -16.78
N LEU A 68 -2.88 13.99 -15.48
CA LEU A 68 -3.76 14.68 -14.54
C LEU A 68 -3.02 15.83 -13.85
N PRO A 69 -3.70 16.97 -13.61
CA PRO A 69 -3.09 18.06 -12.86
C PRO A 69 -2.82 17.63 -11.40
N ILE A 70 -1.67 18.05 -10.87
CA ILE A 70 -1.34 17.93 -9.46
C ILE A 70 -1.85 19.18 -8.74
N GLU A 71 -2.73 18.97 -7.77
CA GLU A 71 -3.24 20.05 -6.93
C GLU A 71 -2.26 20.35 -5.80
N ILE A 72 -1.83 21.62 -5.72
CA ILE A 72 -1.04 22.13 -4.60
C ILE A 72 -1.98 22.46 -3.45
N ASP A 73 -1.73 21.87 -2.30
CA ASP A 73 -2.47 22.17 -1.08
C ASP A 73 -1.77 23.28 -0.29
N ASN A 74 -2.49 24.39 -0.10
CA ASN A 74 -2.03 25.58 0.63
C ASN A 74 -1.86 25.35 2.14
N ASP A 75 -2.32 24.20 2.65
CA ASP A 75 -2.14 23.81 4.05
C ASP A 75 -0.70 23.30 4.33
N TYR A 76 0.11 23.07 3.29
CA TYR A 76 1.53 22.71 3.42
C TYR A 76 2.44 23.87 3.03
N LEU A 77 3.60 23.95 3.69
CA LEU A 77 4.69 24.83 3.27
C LEU A 77 5.43 24.18 2.12
N ILE A 78 5.29 24.75 0.93
CA ILE A 78 5.97 24.32 -0.30
C ILE A 78 6.87 25.46 -0.77
N SER A 79 8.12 25.15 -1.12
CA SER A 79 9.04 26.14 -1.69
C SER A 79 8.57 26.63 -3.06
N ASP A 80 8.93 27.86 -3.41
CA ASP A 80 8.51 28.44 -4.68
C ASP A 80 9.07 27.67 -5.89
N GLU A 81 10.29 27.14 -5.79
CA GLU A 81 10.87 26.23 -6.79
C GLU A 81 9.97 25.02 -7.07
N VAL A 82 9.43 24.39 -6.02
CA VAL A 82 8.56 23.22 -6.18
C VAL A 82 7.20 23.62 -6.75
N LYS A 83 6.64 24.77 -6.34
CA LYS A 83 5.40 25.30 -6.93
C LYS A 83 5.56 25.59 -8.42
N GLU A 84 6.66 26.23 -8.82
CA GLU A 84 7.00 26.51 -10.21
C GLU A 84 7.15 25.20 -11.00
N LYS A 85 7.83 24.21 -10.42
CA LYS A 85 8.00 22.89 -11.03
C LYS A 85 6.68 22.17 -11.26
N ILE A 86 5.80 22.11 -10.25
CA ILE A 86 4.46 21.53 -10.38
C ILE A 86 3.62 22.31 -11.41
N THR A 87 3.72 23.65 -11.41
CA THR A 87 3.02 24.49 -12.38
C THR A 87 3.47 24.20 -13.80
N ALA A 88 4.77 24.05 -14.04
CA ALA A 88 5.32 23.67 -15.34
C ALA A 88 4.83 22.28 -15.79
N LEU A 89 4.83 21.30 -14.86
CA LEU A 89 4.31 19.95 -15.12
C LEU A 89 2.81 19.93 -15.44
N ASN A 90 2.02 20.80 -14.82
CA ASN A 90 0.58 20.91 -15.07
C ASN A 90 0.26 21.63 -16.38
N ASN A 91 1.06 22.63 -16.77
CA ASN A 91 0.82 23.45 -17.96
C ASN A 91 1.20 22.71 -19.26
N ASP A 92 2.25 21.89 -19.22
CA ASP A 92 2.69 21.11 -20.37
C ASP A 92 3.09 19.69 -19.93
N PRO A 93 2.23 18.68 -20.20
CA PRO A 93 2.52 17.29 -19.93
C PRO A 93 3.80 16.75 -20.57
N ASN A 94 4.35 17.39 -21.62
CA ASN A 94 5.66 17.01 -22.15
C ASN A 94 6.79 17.23 -21.13
N ASN A 95 6.59 18.07 -20.12
CA ASN A 95 7.53 18.21 -19.02
C ASN A 95 7.65 16.95 -18.17
N TRP A 96 6.70 16.01 -18.20
CA TRP A 96 6.82 14.71 -17.52
C TRP A 96 7.73 13.73 -18.26
N ILE A 97 7.94 13.93 -19.56
CA ILE A 97 8.63 12.96 -20.43
C ILE A 97 10.01 13.47 -20.90
N LYS A 98 10.64 14.37 -20.15
CA LYS A 98 12.00 14.85 -20.46
C LYS A 98 13.03 13.75 -20.28
N ASP A 99 13.95 13.63 -21.24
CA ASP A 99 15.00 12.61 -21.27
C ASP A 99 15.86 12.57 -20.00
N GLU A 100 16.09 13.72 -19.35
CA GLU A 100 16.88 13.84 -18.12
C GLU A 100 16.31 13.05 -16.92
N TYR A 101 15.02 12.69 -16.98
CA TYR A 101 14.37 11.88 -15.95
C TYR A 101 14.50 10.38 -16.21
N PHE A 102 15.04 9.98 -17.35
CA PHE A 102 15.14 8.58 -17.74
C PHE A 102 16.58 8.07 -17.75
N SER A 103 16.72 6.83 -17.34
CA SER A 103 17.97 6.07 -17.46
C SER A 103 17.66 4.60 -17.75
N VAL A 104 18.69 3.86 -18.14
CA VAL A 104 18.58 2.41 -18.40
C VAL A 104 19.57 1.64 -17.53
N GLU A 105 19.11 0.56 -16.92
CA GLU A 105 19.91 -0.36 -16.10
C GLU A 105 19.93 -1.77 -16.75
N ASP A 106 20.79 -2.66 -16.24
CA ASP A 106 20.89 -4.08 -16.65
C ASP A 106 20.96 -4.29 -18.18
N ASN A 107 21.92 -3.63 -18.84
CA ASN A 107 22.11 -3.69 -20.29
C ASN A 107 20.82 -3.36 -21.09
N GLY A 108 20.07 -2.37 -20.61
CA GLY A 108 18.84 -1.91 -21.26
C GLY A 108 17.60 -2.73 -20.93
N LYS A 109 17.68 -3.73 -20.03
CA LYS A 109 16.52 -4.55 -19.64
C LYS A 109 15.63 -3.88 -18.60
N VAL A 110 16.08 -2.79 -18.01
CA VAL A 110 15.29 -2.04 -17.03
C VAL A 110 15.27 -0.58 -17.45
N LEU A 111 14.09 -0.07 -17.73
CA LEU A 111 13.88 1.36 -17.96
C LEU A 111 13.54 2.01 -16.61
N VAL A 112 14.23 3.10 -16.27
CA VAL A 112 14.06 3.80 -15.00
C VAL A 112 13.64 5.23 -15.26
N TYR A 113 12.51 5.63 -14.67
CA TYR A 113 12.06 7.01 -14.57
C TYR A 113 12.26 7.50 -13.13
N THR A 114 13.04 8.55 -12.93
CA THR A 114 13.17 9.21 -11.62
C THR A 114 12.25 10.42 -11.61
N ASP A 115 11.20 10.39 -10.79
CA ASP A 115 10.23 11.47 -10.82
C ASP A 115 10.85 12.80 -10.41
N PRO A 116 10.40 13.92 -10.99
CA PRO A 116 11.08 15.19 -10.80
C PRO A 116 10.64 15.90 -9.51
N ILE A 117 9.65 15.38 -8.76
CA ILE A 117 9.12 16.04 -7.56
C ILE A 117 9.80 15.48 -6.32
N ASN A 118 9.64 14.19 -6.00
CA ASN A 118 10.21 13.54 -4.81
C ASN A 118 11.33 12.54 -5.14
N HIS A 119 11.71 12.37 -6.41
CA HIS A 119 12.79 11.48 -6.85
C HIS A 119 12.57 9.98 -6.59
N VAL A 120 11.32 9.55 -6.47
CA VAL A 120 10.92 8.15 -6.47
C VAL A 120 11.24 7.55 -7.84
N LYS A 121 11.84 6.36 -7.84
CA LYS A 121 12.19 5.63 -9.05
C LYS A 121 11.05 4.71 -9.46
N PHE A 122 10.54 4.89 -10.67
CA PHE A 122 9.62 3.97 -11.32
C PHE A 122 10.40 3.15 -12.34
N LYS A 123 10.36 1.83 -12.23
CA LYS A 123 11.14 0.90 -13.05
C LYS A 123 10.23 -0.01 -13.86
N ASP A 124 10.45 -0.13 -15.15
CA ASP A 124 9.77 -1.08 -16.04
C ASP A 124 10.76 -2.17 -16.45
N PHE A 125 10.47 -3.42 -16.08
CA PHE A 125 11.35 -4.55 -16.34
C PHE A 125 10.96 -5.22 -17.64
N SER A 126 11.95 -5.49 -18.48
CA SER A 126 11.70 -6.14 -19.74
C SER A 126 11.29 -7.60 -19.56
N TYR A 127 10.15 -7.97 -20.15
CA TYR A 127 9.63 -9.34 -20.13
C TYR A 127 9.91 -10.12 -21.43
N GLY A 128 10.70 -9.56 -22.35
CA GLY A 128 11.02 -10.23 -23.61
C GLY A 128 11.67 -9.29 -24.63
N LYS A 129 11.81 -9.77 -25.86
CA LYS A 129 12.37 -9.00 -26.98
C LYS A 129 11.43 -9.05 -28.19
N TYR A 130 11.42 -7.98 -28.98
CA TYR A 130 10.81 -7.99 -30.31
C TYR A 130 11.77 -8.70 -31.29
N HIS A 131 11.22 -9.56 -32.15
CA HIS A 131 11.97 -10.21 -33.21
C HIS A 131 11.57 -9.58 -34.54
N GLY A 132 12.39 -8.66 -35.05
CA GLY A 132 12.21 -7.99 -36.34
C GLY A 132 11.42 -6.68 -36.25
N ASP A 133 11.73 -5.74 -37.16
CA ASP A 133 10.98 -4.50 -37.33
C ASP A 133 9.71 -4.77 -38.14
N TYR A 134 8.53 -4.62 -37.52
CA TYR A 134 7.23 -4.74 -38.18
C TYR A 134 6.78 -3.37 -38.74
N THR A 135 7.67 -2.65 -39.39
CA THR A 135 7.26 -1.51 -40.23
C THR A 135 6.79 -2.07 -41.59
N ASN A 136 5.50 -1.93 -41.89
CA ASN A 136 4.88 -2.26 -43.20
C ASN A 136 4.71 -3.73 -43.61
N ASN A 137 4.34 -4.65 -42.70
CA ASN A 137 3.95 -6.03 -43.05
C ASN A 137 4.99 -6.83 -43.88
N THR A 138 6.24 -6.35 -43.96
CA THR A 138 7.33 -7.01 -44.67
C THR A 138 8.38 -7.37 -43.64
N LEU A 139 8.53 -8.67 -43.40
CA LEU A 139 9.45 -9.25 -42.42
C LEU A 139 10.88 -9.10 -42.95
N ASN A 140 11.42 -7.88 -42.91
CA ASN A 140 12.84 -7.65 -43.17
C ASN A 140 13.60 -8.08 -41.92
N LYS A 141 13.99 -9.36 -41.88
CA LYS A 141 15.00 -9.88 -40.95
C LYS A 141 16.37 -9.29 -41.33
N THR A 142 16.56 -7.99 -41.17
CA THR A 142 17.91 -7.44 -41.00
C THR A 142 18.35 -7.76 -39.58
N ASN A 143 19.63 -8.06 -39.38
CA ASN A 143 20.24 -8.38 -38.08
C ASN A 143 20.28 -7.15 -37.13
N GLU A 144 19.31 -6.24 -37.22
CA GLU A 144 19.27 -4.99 -36.47
C GLU A 144 18.47 -5.18 -35.18
N ASP A 145 19.20 -5.02 -34.07
CA ASP A 145 18.85 -4.78 -32.68
C ASP A 145 17.52 -5.36 -32.15
N GLU A 146 17.65 -6.48 -31.44
CA GLU A 146 16.58 -7.00 -30.58
C GLU A 146 16.13 -5.92 -29.57
N LYS A 147 14.99 -5.28 -29.82
CA LYS A 147 14.41 -4.27 -28.93
C LYS A 147 13.74 -4.94 -27.73
N ASN A 148 14.09 -4.50 -26.53
CA ASN A 148 13.47 -4.98 -25.30
C ASN A 148 11.98 -4.58 -25.24
N ARG A 149 11.14 -5.52 -24.78
CA ARG A 149 9.70 -5.33 -24.56
C ARG A 149 9.46 -4.81 -23.16
N PHE A 150 8.63 -3.79 -23.04
CA PHE A 150 8.26 -3.13 -21.78
C PHE A 150 6.74 -3.00 -21.69
N LEU A 151 6.19 -2.96 -20.48
CA LEU A 151 4.73 -2.85 -20.33
C LEU A 151 4.25 -1.41 -20.59
N LEU A 152 5.01 -0.45 -20.06
CA LEU A 152 4.70 0.96 -19.96
C LEU A 152 5.61 1.80 -20.86
N GLY A 153 6.91 1.48 -20.92
CA GLY A 153 7.91 2.30 -21.60
C GLY A 153 8.01 3.71 -20.99
N TYR A 154 8.65 4.63 -21.72
CA TYR A 154 8.95 6.00 -21.25
C TYR A 154 7.68 6.76 -20.83
N HIS A 155 6.70 6.86 -21.73
CA HIS A 155 5.46 7.59 -21.46
C HIS A 155 4.65 6.93 -20.34
N GLY A 156 4.61 5.60 -20.28
CA GLY A 156 3.81 4.90 -19.27
C GLY A 156 4.36 5.03 -17.87
N LEU A 157 5.69 5.05 -17.70
CA LEU A 157 6.32 5.30 -16.40
C LEU A 157 6.06 6.71 -15.91
N ALA A 158 6.21 7.72 -16.78
CA ALA A 158 5.88 9.10 -16.46
C ALA A 158 4.39 9.28 -16.13
N LEU A 159 3.51 8.62 -16.88
CA LEU A 159 2.06 8.63 -16.64
C LEU A 159 1.71 7.93 -15.31
N LEU A 160 2.33 6.79 -14.99
CA LEU A 160 2.15 6.12 -13.70
C LEU A 160 2.57 7.01 -12.53
N ALA A 161 3.71 7.70 -12.64
CA ALA A 161 4.15 8.66 -11.65
C ALA A 161 3.16 9.83 -11.49
N ASN A 162 2.72 10.43 -12.59
CA ASN A 162 1.70 11.48 -12.56
C ASN A 162 0.41 11.04 -11.84
N HIS A 163 -0.11 9.84 -12.16
CA HIS A 163 -1.28 9.31 -11.50
C HIS A 163 -1.05 8.97 -10.03
N PHE A 164 0.16 8.53 -9.66
CA PHE A 164 0.55 8.36 -8.26
C PHE A 164 0.44 9.69 -7.49
N TYR A 165 1.01 10.79 -8.00
CA TYR A 165 0.88 12.10 -7.36
C TYR A 165 -0.56 12.64 -7.29
N ASN A 166 -1.37 12.35 -8.31
CA ASN A 166 -2.76 12.81 -8.33
C ASN A 166 -3.65 12.03 -7.34
N ARG A 167 -3.43 10.71 -7.18
CA ARG A 167 -4.36 9.79 -6.51
C ARG A 167 -3.86 9.15 -5.23
N GLN A 168 -2.54 9.01 -5.04
CA GLN A 168 -1.98 8.42 -3.83
C GLN A 168 -2.07 9.39 -2.66
N THR A 169 -2.34 8.85 -1.48
CA THR A 169 -2.08 9.54 -0.22
C THR A 169 -0.70 9.15 0.31
N PHE A 170 0.14 10.12 0.60
CA PHE A 170 1.50 9.94 1.12
C PHE A 170 1.93 11.10 2.01
N GLY A 171 2.68 10.77 3.05
CA GLY A 171 3.36 11.71 3.94
C GLY A 171 4.89 11.72 3.71
N PRO A 172 5.68 12.11 4.74
CA PRO A 172 7.13 12.18 4.64
C PRO A 172 7.79 10.81 4.40
N GLU A 173 7.09 9.71 4.65
CA GLU A 173 7.63 8.37 4.43
C GLU A 173 8.00 8.11 2.97
N ILE A 174 7.40 8.84 2.01
CA ILE A 174 7.72 8.76 0.58
C ILE A 174 9.20 8.94 0.28
N ALA A 175 9.91 9.76 1.08
CA ALA A 175 11.35 9.98 0.94
C ALA A 175 12.20 8.71 1.18
N ASN A 176 11.58 7.68 1.78
CA ASN A 176 12.20 6.40 2.06
C ASN A 176 11.62 5.28 1.19
N LEU A 177 10.81 5.60 0.17
CA LEU A 177 10.41 4.61 -0.83
C LEU A 177 11.54 4.48 -1.85
N ASN A 178 12.16 3.31 -1.93
CA ASN A 178 13.32 3.10 -2.82
C ASN A 178 12.90 3.10 -4.29
N SER A 179 11.90 2.28 -4.64
CA SER A 179 11.39 2.20 -6.02
C SER A 179 10.02 1.54 -6.12
N ILE A 180 9.36 1.79 -7.25
CA ILE A 180 8.16 1.10 -7.72
C ILE A 180 8.55 0.35 -9.00
N ASN A 181 8.51 -0.97 -8.96
CA ASN A 181 8.96 -1.87 -10.01
C ASN A 181 7.77 -2.50 -10.71
N VAL A 182 7.75 -2.49 -12.04
CA VAL A 182 6.69 -3.07 -12.87
C VAL A 182 7.25 -4.29 -13.61
N ASP A 183 6.56 -5.42 -13.47
CA ASP A 183 6.88 -6.71 -14.14
C ASP A 183 8.26 -7.31 -13.81
N ASP A 184 8.79 -7.04 -12.60
CA ASP A 184 9.99 -7.72 -12.09
C ASP A 184 9.68 -9.17 -11.65
N TRP A 185 9.66 -10.08 -12.62
CA TRP A 185 9.35 -11.50 -12.47
C TRP A 185 10.33 -12.32 -11.63
N ARG A 186 11.47 -11.72 -11.26
CA ARG A 186 12.39 -12.33 -10.29
C ARG A 186 11.74 -12.39 -8.91
N ILE A 187 10.75 -11.52 -8.65
CA ILE A 187 10.13 -11.27 -7.35
C ILE A 187 8.63 -11.57 -7.37
N THR A 188 7.90 -11.04 -8.34
CA THR A 188 6.45 -11.20 -8.40
C THR A 188 6.06 -12.50 -9.08
N SER A 189 5.16 -13.24 -8.44
CA SER A 189 4.50 -14.38 -9.07
C SER A 189 3.36 -13.92 -9.99
N ASN A 190 2.95 -14.77 -10.93
CA ASN A 190 1.80 -14.48 -11.81
C ASN A 190 0.47 -14.29 -11.06
N ASN A 191 0.39 -14.79 -9.83
CA ASN A 191 -0.86 -14.81 -9.07
C ASN A 191 -1.04 -13.58 -8.17
N ALA A 192 0.01 -12.78 -8.01
CA ALA A 192 -0.02 -11.53 -7.25
C ALA A 192 0.02 -10.33 -8.19
N ASN A 193 -0.95 -9.43 -8.05
CA ASN A 193 -0.96 -8.17 -8.80
C ASN A 193 0.04 -7.15 -8.24
N GLY A 194 0.37 -7.26 -6.94
CA GLY A 194 1.24 -6.34 -6.22
C GLY A 194 1.94 -7.03 -5.05
N LEU A 195 3.05 -6.44 -4.61
CA LEU A 195 3.81 -6.87 -3.45
C LEU A 195 4.71 -5.74 -2.94
N TYR A 196 4.57 -5.36 -1.68
CA TYR A 196 5.51 -4.50 -0.98
C TYR A 196 6.53 -5.32 -0.17
N LEU A 197 7.81 -5.04 -0.37
CA LEU A 197 8.90 -5.58 0.46
C LEU A 197 9.41 -4.52 1.42
N THR A 198 9.17 -4.76 2.72
CA THR A 198 9.59 -3.84 3.79
C THR A 198 11.12 -3.71 3.82
N SER A 199 11.84 -4.83 3.76
CA SER A 199 13.30 -4.86 3.75
C SER A 199 13.96 -4.02 2.67
N THR A 200 13.42 -3.98 1.46
CA THR A 200 14.01 -3.20 0.35
C THR A 200 13.27 -1.90 0.09
N GLU A 201 12.23 -1.61 0.88
CA GLU A 201 11.34 -0.46 0.74
C GLU A 201 10.87 -0.29 -0.72
N THR A 202 10.52 -1.41 -1.36
CA THR A 202 10.23 -1.48 -2.81
C THR A 202 8.86 -2.08 -3.04
N ILE A 203 8.08 -1.42 -3.90
CA ILE A 203 6.79 -1.92 -4.37
C ILE A 203 7.01 -2.62 -5.70
N TYR A 204 6.46 -3.81 -5.86
CA TYR A 204 6.45 -4.55 -7.10
C TYR A 204 5.01 -4.68 -7.60
N LEU A 205 4.80 -4.37 -8.87
CA LEU A 205 3.51 -4.42 -9.55
C LEU A 205 3.60 -5.41 -10.71
N ASN A 206 2.50 -6.11 -10.96
CA ASN A 206 2.39 -7.09 -12.03
C ASN A 206 1.28 -6.66 -13.00
N GLY A 207 1.68 -6.33 -14.23
CA GLY A 207 0.80 -5.93 -15.32
C GLY A 207 0.57 -7.01 -16.37
N SER A 208 0.97 -8.27 -16.12
CA SER A 208 0.78 -9.41 -17.03
C SER A 208 -0.66 -9.54 -17.56
N PHE A 209 -1.67 -9.22 -16.75
CA PHE A 209 -3.08 -9.27 -17.15
C PHE A 209 -3.41 -8.36 -18.35
N VAL A 210 -2.76 -7.19 -18.44
CA VAL A 210 -3.00 -6.17 -19.45
C VAL A 210 -1.93 -6.12 -20.55
N ALA A 211 -0.84 -6.89 -20.40
CA ALA A 211 0.24 -6.95 -21.37
C ALA A 211 -0.20 -7.61 -22.69
N GLU A 212 0.10 -6.96 -23.83
CA GLU A 212 -0.09 -7.51 -25.18
C GLU A 212 -1.54 -7.89 -25.54
N LYS A 213 -2.54 -7.42 -24.77
CA LYS A 213 -3.98 -7.63 -25.05
C LYS A 213 -4.63 -6.45 -25.79
N GLY A 214 -3.84 -5.43 -26.13
CA GLY A 214 -4.31 -4.21 -26.79
C GLY A 214 -5.08 -3.25 -25.88
N PHE A 215 -4.81 -3.30 -24.57
CA PHE A 215 -5.16 -2.20 -23.67
C PHE A 215 -4.33 -0.95 -24.03
N THR A 216 -4.95 0.22 -23.98
CA THR A 216 -4.22 1.48 -24.15
C THR A 216 -3.27 1.71 -22.99
N LEU A 217 -2.27 2.58 -23.19
CA LEU A 217 -1.31 2.92 -22.13
C LEU A 217 -2.01 3.44 -20.85
N LEU A 218 -3.00 4.32 -21.01
CA LEU A 218 -3.80 4.81 -19.89
C LEU A 218 -4.56 3.67 -19.18
N GLN A 219 -5.15 2.71 -19.92
CA GLN A 219 -5.86 1.58 -19.30
C GLN A 219 -4.92 0.69 -18.47
N LYS A 220 -3.67 0.50 -18.92
CA LYS A 220 -2.64 -0.21 -18.14
C LYS A 220 -2.30 0.55 -16.86
N VAL A 221 -2.08 1.87 -16.93
CA VAL A 221 -1.83 2.69 -15.73
C VAL A 221 -3.02 2.64 -14.76
N ARG A 222 -4.25 2.74 -15.27
CA ARG A 222 -5.49 2.60 -14.47
C ARG A 222 -5.63 1.23 -13.80
N PHE A 223 -5.07 0.18 -14.40
CA PHE A 223 -5.03 -1.15 -13.81
C PHE A 223 -4.01 -1.23 -12.65
N LEU A 224 -2.83 -0.62 -12.82
CA LEU A 224 -1.74 -0.68 -11.84
C LEU A 224 -1.96 0.23 -10.61
N VAL A 225 -2.58 1.41 -10.78
CA VAL A 225 -2.69 2.42 -9.70
C VAL A 225 -3.46 1.93 -8.46
N PRO A 226 -4.61 1.25 -8.54
CA PRO A 226 -5.28 0.72 -7.36
C PRO A 226 -4.43 -0.28 -6.58
N VAL A 227 -3.58 -1.06 -7.28
CA VAL A 227 -2.65 -1.99 -6.65
C VAL A 227 -1.50 -1.23 -5.99
N LEU A 228 -0.91 -0.27 -6.70
CA LEU A 228 0.11 0.62 -6.14
C LEU A 228 -0.38 1.32 -4.88
N PHE A 229 -1.66 1.73 -4.86
CA PHE A 229 -2.27 2.36 -3.69
C PHE A 229 -2.35 1.43 -2.47
N HIS A 230 -2.74 0.17 -2.70
CA HIS A 230 -2.72 -0.87 -1.66
C HIS A 230 -1.29 -1.10 -1.15
N GLU A 231 -0.33 -1.33 -2.06
CA GLU A 231 1.05 -1.64 -1.67
C GLU A 231 1.75 -0.47 -0.97
N TYR A 232 1.47 0.76 -1.37
CA TYR A 232 1.99 1.95 -0.70
C TYR A 232 1.48 2.05 0.76
N MET A 233 0.29 1.56 1.06
CA MET A 233 -0.19 1.56 2.44
C MET A 233 0.47 0.47 3.31
N HIS A 234 1.02 -0.59 2.73
CA HIS A 234 1.96 -1.44 3.46
C HIS A 234 3.25 -0.69 3.78
N HIS A 235 3.76 0.15 2.86
CA HIS A 235 4.89 1.03 3.14
C HIS A 235 4.58 2.00 4.28
N TRP A 236 3.44 2.71 4.24
CA TRP A 236 2.97 3.54 5.34
C TRP A 236 2.85 2.76 6.66
N ALA A 237 2.27 1.55 6.63
CA ALA A 237 2.09 0.76 7.85
C ALA A 237 3.43 0.34 8.45
N SER A 238 4.38 -0.10 7.60
CA SER A 238 5.75 -0.43 8.02
C SER A 238 6.51 0.77 8.58
N SER A 239 6.16 1.99 8.16
CA SER A 239 6.75 3.21 8.69
C SER A 239 6.34 3.52 10.11
N TYR A 240 5.06 3.35 10.40
CA TYR A 240 4.43 4.08 11.50
C TYR A 240 3.72 3.22 12.52
N VAL A 241 3.31 2.01 12.18
CA VAL A 241 2.47 1.19 13.08
C VAL A 241 2.90 -0.26 13.19
N ASN A 242 3.61 -0.83 12.21
CA ASN A 242 4.12 -2.20 12.23
C ASN A 242 5.63 -2.20 12.46
N TYR A 243 6.06 -2.55 13.67
CA TYR A 243 7.46 -2.54 14.09
C TYR A 243 7.90 -3.95 14.52
N ALA A 244 9.15 -4.06 14.95
CA ALA A 244 9.57 -5.21 15.76
C ALA A 244 9.03 -5.08 17.19
N ASN A 245 8.89 -6.22 17.88
CA ASN A 245 8.51 -6.28 19.29
C ASN A 245 9.32 -5.26 20.11
N PHE A 246 8.64 -4.28 20.67
CA PHE A 246 9.20 -3.18 21.43
C PHE A 246 8.28 -3.07 22.62
N ASN A 247 8.78 -3.27 23.84
CA ASN A 247 8.05 -3.09 25.11
C ASN A 247 6.58 -3.60 25.14
N ASP A 248 5.78 -3.12 26.09
CA ASP A 248 4.36 -3.48 26.27
C ASP A 248 3.38 -2.60 25.45
N ASP A 249 3.91 -1.65 24.65
CA ASP A 249 3.13 -0.73 23.80
C ASP A 249 2.72 -1.38 22.47
N PHE A 250 3.06 -2.65 22.26
CA PHE A 250 2.84 -3.35 20.99
C PHE A 250 2.01 -4.61 21.15
N VAL A 251 1.13 -4.85 20.19
CA VAL A 251 0.29 -6.04 20.11
C VAL A 251 0.90 -6.99 19.09
N LYS A 252 1.21 -8.21 19.54
CA LYS A 252 1.57 -9.31 18.66
C LYS A 252 0.32 -9.80 17.92
N ALA A 253 0.37 -9.79 16.59
CA ALA A 253 -0.63 -10.37 15.71
C ALA A 253 0.01 -11.47 14.86
N THR A 254 -0.67 -12.61 14.74
CA THR A 254 -0.23 -13.72 13.89
C THR A 254 -1.05 -13.71 12.62
N TYR A 255 -0.42 -13.45 11.47
CA TYR A 255 -1.08 -13.61 10.18
C TYR A 255 -0.67 -14.93 9.55
N ARG A 256 -1.62 -15.61 8.90
CA ARG A 256 -1.42 -16.93 8.30
C ARG A 256 -1.73 -16.85 6.82
N THR A 257 -1.02 -17.66 6.04
CA THR A 257 -1.25 -17.80 4.60
C THR A 257 -1.57 -19.25 4.30
N HIS A 258 -2.00 -19.54 3.07
CA HIS A 258 -2.17 -20.92 2.63
C HIS A 258 -0.85 -21.70 2.71
N ASP A 259 0.27 -21.04 2.40
CA ASP A 259 1.61 -21.64 2.35
C ASP A 259 2.30 -21.67 3.73
N ASP A 260 1.87 -20.82 4.67
CA ASP A 260 2.33 -20.76 6.06
C ASP A 260 1.15 -20.79 7.04
N PRO A 261 0.59 -21.99 7.32
CA PRO A 261 -0.53 -22.15 8.25
C PRO A 261 -0.13 -22.01 9.73
N VAL A 262 1.17 -22.08 10.05
CA VAL A 262 1.70 -21.83 11.40
C VAL A 262 1.62 -20.33 11.69
N GLY A 263 1.91 -19.53 10.66
CA GLY A 263 1.73 -18.09 10.66
C GLY A 263 3.00 -17.35 11.03
N THR A 264 3.06 -16.13 10.52
CA THR A 264 4.15 -15.19 10.74
C THR A 264 3.70 -14.10 11.72
N TYR A 265 4.62 -13.66 12.58
CA TYR A 265 4.32 -12.65 13.60
C TYR A 265 4.59 -11.22 13.12
N SER A 266 3.67 -10.33 13.45
CA SER A 266 3.83 -8.88 13.31
C SER A 266 3.49 -8.19 14.63
N TYR A 267 4.11 -7.02 14.87
CA TYR A 267 3.92 -6.28 16.11
C TYR A 267 3.42 -4.89 15.76
N PHE A 268 2.21 -4.57 16.24
CA PHE A 268 1.54 -3.32 15.92
C PHE A 268 1.49 -2.40 17.13
N TYR A 269 1.68 -1.10 16.92
CA TYR A 269 1.47 -0.12 17.98
C TYR A 269 0.05 -0.28 18.56
N LYS A 270 -0.04 -0.53 19.87
CA LYS A 270 -1.24 -1.01 20.56
C LYS A 270 -2.42 -0.05 20.44
N ASN A 271 -2.18 1.25 20.57
CA ASN A 271 -3.24 2.24 20.41
C ASN A 271 -3.81 2.23 18.98
N PHE A 272 -2.94 2.15 17.96
CA PHE A 272 -3.39 2.00 16.57
C PHE A 272 -4.17 0.70 16.37
N TYR A 273 -3.61 -0.44 16.76
CA TYR A 273 -4.25 -1.76 16.59
C TYR A 273 -5.64 -1.80 17.22
N ASN A 274 -5.77 -1.35 18.47
CA ASN A 274 -7.03 -1.39 19.20
C ASN A 274 -8.06 -0.42 18.62
N ASN A 275 -7.68 0.84 18.33
CA ASN A 275 -8.62 1.82 17.77
C ASN A 275 -9.01 1.48 16.33
N PHE A 276 -8.08 0.96 15.53
CA PHE A 276 -8.38 0.47 14.17
C PHE A 276 -9.40 -0.66 14.23
N ALA A 277 -9.16 -1.66 15.09
CA ALA A 277 -10.10 -2.77 15.28
C ALA A 277 -11.45 -2.29 15.83
N TYR A 278 -11.45 -1.32 16.74
CA TYR A 278 -12.67 -0.78 17.34
C TYR A 278 -13.49 0.04 16.34
N TYR A 279 -12.88 1.01 15.64
CA TYR A 279 -13.56 1.87 14.67
C TYR A 279 -14.12 1.10 13.47
N LEU A 280 -13.60 -0.10 13.20
CA LEU A 280 -14.12 -1.00 12.16
C LEU A 280 -15.01 -2.12 12.73
N HIS A 281 -15.38 -2.04 14.00
CA HIS A 281 -16.25 -3.01 14.69
C HIS A 281 -15.72 -4.45 14.70
N PHE A 282 -14.41 -4.64 14.57
CA PHE A 282 -13.74 -5.94 14.74
C PHE A 282 -13.64 -6.36 16.22
N ILE A 283 -13.69 -5.39 17.15
CA ILE A 283 -13.77 -5.61 18.60
C ILE A 283 -14.85 -4.72 19.21
N LYS A 284 -15.47 -5.16 20.31
CA LYS A 284 -16.38 -4.32 21.11
C LYS A 284 -15.60 -3.46 22.09
N LYS A 285 -16.10 -2.27 22.43
CA LYS A 285 -15.57 -1.51 23.57
C LYS A 285 -15.88 -2.28 24.85
N GLN A 286 -14.93 -2.33 25.78
CA GLN A 286 -15.07 -3.04 27.06
C GLN A 286 -16.25 -2.54 27.93
N ASN A 287 -16.76 -1.33 27.64
CA ASN A 287 -17.86 -0.68 28.36
C ASN A 287 -19.10 -0.42 27.49
N ASP A 288 -19.13 -0.88 26.24
CA ASP A 288 -20.38 -0.87 25.47
C ASP A 288 -21.26 -1.94 26.11
N LYS A 289 -22.14 -1.52 27.04
CA LYS A 289 -23.32 -2.31 27.42
C LYS A 289 -23.89 -2.86 26.13
N GLU A 290 -24.20 -4.15 26.08
CA GLU A 290 -24.67 -4.86 24.89
C GLU A 290 -25.85 -4.16 24.20
N ASN A 291 -25.60 -3.07 23.50
CA ASN A 291 -26.37 -2.64 22.37
C ASN A 291 -26.01 -3.70 21.34
N LYS A 292 -26.73 -4.83 21.42
CA LYS A 292 -26.84 -5.75 20.31
C LYS A 292 -27.19 -4.87 19.13
N SER A 293 -26.20 -4.61 18.27
CA SER A 293 -26.44 -3.91 17.03
C SER A 293 -27.59 -4.64 16.34
N ASP A 294 -28.52 -3.88 15.79
CA ASP A 294 -29.77 -4.37 15.19
C ASP A 294 -29.56 -5.43 14.09
N LEU A 295 -28.33 -5.75 13.69
CA LEU A 295 -28.03 -6.90 12.83
C LEU A 295 -28.37 -8.25 13.48
N SER A 296 -28.54 -8.34 14.81
CA SER A 296 -29.12 -9.54 15.41
C SER A 296 -30.60 -9.74 15.06
N SER A 297 -31.33 -8.69 14.65
CA SER A 297 -32.72 -8.83 14.18
C SER A 297 -32.80 -9.40 12.75
N GLU A 298 -31.72 -9.34 11.96
CA GLU A 298 -31.66 -10.04 10.66
C GLU A 298 -31.37 -11.54 10.80
N LYS A 299 -30.84 -12.00 11.95
CA LYS A 299 -30.74 -13.44 12.23
C LYS A 299 -32.13 -14.10 12.29
N ASP A 300 -33.21 -13.35 12.50
CA ASP A 300 -34.55 -13.93 12.55
C ASP A 300 -35.20 -14.09 11.15
N ASN A 301 -34.52 -13.71 10.06
CA ASN A 301 -35.02 -13.85 8.68
C ASN A 301 -34.10 -14.70 7.77
N PHE A 302 -33.46 -15.74 8.32
CA PHE A 302 -32.70 -16.74 7.54
C PHE A 302 -33.49 -17.39 6.40
N ASN A 303 -34.82 -17.35 6.44
CA ASN A 303 -35.72 -17.88 5.41
C ASN A 303 -35.54 -17.21 4.03
N TYR A 304 -34.91 -16.05 3.95
CA TYR A 304 -34.67 -15.33 2.69
C TYR A 304 -33.25 -15.49 2.13
N LEU A 305 -32.35 -16.19 2.81
CA LEU A 305 -31.00 -16.44 2.32
C LEU A 305 -30.99 -17.54 1.27
N THR A 306 -30.76 -17.18 0.00
CA THR A 306 -30.70 -18.18 -1.08
C THR A 306 -29.32 -18.82 -1.23
N ASN A 307 -28.28 -18.23 -0.64
CA ASN A 307 -26.93 -18.76 -0.72
C ASN A 307 -26.56 -19.58 0.53
N GLU A 308 -26.31 -20.89 0.36
CA GLU A 308 -26.04 -21.82 1.46
C GLU A 308 -24.61 -21.76 1.99
N ASN A 309 -23.64 -21.33 1.17
CA ASN A 309 -22.26 -21.12 1.58
C ASN A 309 -21.96 -19.66 1.97
N TYR A 310 -23.00 -18.87 2.26
CA TYR A 310 -22.88 -17.49 2.74
C TYR A 310 -22.23 -17.43 4.13
N ILE A 311 -21.11 -16.71 4.24
CA ILE A 311 -20.26 -16.67 5.42
C ILE A 311 -20.95 -16.05 6.65
N GLY A 312 -21.84 -15.08 6.45
CA GLY A 312 -22.60 -14.45 7.54
C GLY A 312 -23.59 -15.38 8.25
N ARG A 313 -23.79 -16.62 7.77
CA ARG A 313 -24.56 -17.65 8.51
C ARG A 313 -23.89 -18.08 9.81
N ILE A 314 -22.56 -18.07 9.84
CA ILE A 314 -21.76 -18.58 10.97
C ILE A 314 -20.76 -17.57 11.52
N PHE A 315 -20.36 -16.57 10.75
CA PHE A 315 -19.35 -15.59 11.13
C PHE A 315 -19.94 -14.18 11.21
N ASN A 316 -19.49 -13.41 12.19
CA ASN A 316 -19.62 -11.96 12.20
C ASN A 316 -18.27 -11.28 11.91
N THR A 317 -18.25 -9.94 11.89
CA THR A 317 -17.06 -9.12 11.67
C THR A 317 -15.90 -9.48 12.62
N GLN A 318 -16.20 -9.76 13.90
CA GLN A 318 -15.21 -10.08 14.93
C GLN A 318 -14.60 -11.46 14.73
N ASP A 319 -15.40 -12.44 14.29
CA ASP A 319 -14.91 -13.80 13.99
C ASP A 319 -13.94 -13.78 12.81
N LEU A 320 -14.22 -12.97 11.78
CA LEU A 320 -13.32 -12.77 10.64
C LEU A 320 -11.99 -12.13 11.08
N PHE A 321 -12.03 -11.12 11.94
CA PHE A 321 -10.82 -10.53 12.50
C PHE A 321 -10.03 -11.52 13.35
N LYS A 322 -10.69 -12.29 14.21
CA LYS A 322 -10.04 -13.34 15.01
C LYS A 322 -9.37 -14.40 14.15
N LEU A 323 -10.02 -14.83 13.06
CA LEU A 323 -9.45 -15.78 12.11
C LEU A 323 -8.10 -15.32 11.57
N GLY A 324 -7.97 -14.02 11.26
CA GLY A 324 -6.75 -13.45 10.70
C GLY A 324 -5.70 -12.97 11.72
N ASN A 325 -6.05 -12.85 13.00
CA ASN A 325 -5.19 -12.17 13.99
C ASN A 325 -4.99 -12.93 15.32
N THR A 326 -5.68 -14.05 15.57
CA THR A 326 -5.50 -14.80 16.82
C THR A 326 -4.11 -15.41 16.94
N ASN A 327 -3.52 -15.30 18.13
CA ASN A 327 -2.28 -15.97 18.50
C ASN A 327 -2.53 -17.41 18.97
N SER A 328 -3.79 -17.83 19.17
CA SER A 328 -4.15 -19.19 19.58
C SER A 328 -4.38 -20.09 18.36
N GLN A 329 -3.49 -21.06 18.16
CA GLN A 329 -3.65 -22.03 17.07
C GLN A 329 -4.95 -22.84 17.20
N ALA A 330 -5.38 -23.13 18.44
CA ALA A 330 -6.64 -23.84 18.69
C ALA A 330 -7.86 -23.02 18.25
N GLU A 331 -7.85 -21.71 18.53
CA GLU A 331 -8.92 -20.80 18.09
C GLU A 331 -8.94 -20.66 16.57
N TYR A 332 -7.76 -20.49 15.95
CA TYR A 332 -7.64 -20.45 14.49
C TYR A 332 -8.18 -21.72 13.84
N ASN A 333 -7.75 -22.90 14.29
CA ASN A 333 -8.19 -24.18 13.73
C ASN A 333 -9.71 -24.35 13.89
N LYS A 334 -10.28 -23.93 15.03
CA LYS A 334 -11.73 -23.95 15.26
C LYS A 334 -12.46 -23.11 14.21
N LEU A 335 -12.05 -21.86 14.01
CA LEU A 335 -12.67 -20.94 13.06
C LEU A 335 -12.52 -21.45 11.62
N LEU A 336 -11.34 -21.92 11.24
CA LEU A 336 -11.08 -22.48 9.91
C LEU A 336 -11.94 -23.71 9.63
N ASN A 337 -12.12 -24.60 10.62
CA ASN A 337 -12.97 -25.78 10.48
C ASN A 337 -14.43 -25.40 10.22
N MET A 338 -14.97 -24.40 10.94
CA MET A 338 -16.32 -23.89 10.69
C MET A 338 -16.50 -23.38 9.26
N LEU A 339 -15.49 -22.69 8.72
CA LEU A 339 -15.52 -22.23 7.32
C LEU A 339 -15.41 -23.38 6.31
N ASN A 340 -14.57 -24.37 6.60
CA ASN A 340 -14.44 -25.56 5.76
C ASN A 340 -15.75 -26.35 5.68
N GLU A 341 -16.46 -26.49 6.81
CA GLU A 341 -17.79 -27.11 6.87
C GLU A 341 -18.81 -26.34 6.03
N LEU A 342 -18.87 -25.00 6.19
CA LEU A 342 -19.75 -24.16 5.37
C LEU A 342 -19.44 -24.27 3.88
N ALA A 343 -18.15 -24.35 3.52
CA ALA A 343 -17.70 -24.41 2.15
C ALA A 343 -18.17 -25.69 1.40
N LEU A 344 -18.48 -26.77 2.13
CA LEU A 344 -19.03 -28.02 1.56
C LEU A 344 -20.39 -27.81 0.87
N ASN A 345 -21.11 -26.73 1.21
CA ASN A 345 -22.36 -26.35 0.54
C ASN A 345 -22.14 -25.74 -0.86
N SER A 346 -20.89 -25.67 -1.33
CA SER A 346 -20.54 -25.21 -2.67
C SER A 346 -19.74 -26.25 -3.43
N LYS A 347 -19.96 -26.32 -4.75
CA LYS A 347 -19.23 -27.26 -5.63
C LYS A 347 -17.72 -27.03 -5.59
N ASP A 348 -17.30 -25.77 -5.50
CA ASP A 348 -15.89 -25.38 -5.56
C ASP A 348 -15.22 -25.32 -4.17
N LYS A 349 -15.91 -25.76 -3.10
CA LYS A 349 -15.42 -25.68 -1.71
C LYS A 349 -14.98 -24.26 -1.32
N THR A 350 -15.80 -23.28 -1.67
CA THR A 350 -15.62 -21.87 -1.31
C THR A 350 -16.71 -21.40 -0.36
N VAL A 351 -16.44 -20.34 0.38
CA VAL A 351 -17.45 -19.55 1.10
C VAL A 351 -17.69 -18.25 0.34
N THR A 352 -18.84 -17.62 0.53
CA THR A 352 -19.18 -16.40 -0.20
C THR A 352 -19.70 -15.29 0.71
N PHE A 353 -19.41 -14.04 0.33
CA PHE A 353 -19.96 -12.84 0.94
C PHE A 353 -21.30 -12.41 0.33
N LYS A 354 -21.79 -13.11 -0.71
CA LYS A 354 -23.11 -12.88 -1.31
C LYS A 354 -24.20 -13.50 -0.45
N LYS A 355 -25.15 -12.67 0.01
CA LYS A 355 -26.35 -13.09 0.76
C LYS A 355 -27.33 -13.85 -0.15
N TYR A 356 -27.39 -13.46 -1.42
CA TYR A 356 -28.32 -13.99 -2.42
C TYR A 356 -27.59 -14.55 -3.65
N ASN A 357 -28.16 -15.58 -4.30
CA ASN A 357 -27.60 -16.20 -5.51
C ASN A 357 -27.68 -15.29 -6.75
N THR A 358 -28.63 -14.36 -6.76
CA THR A 358 -28.78 -13.36 -7.82
C THR A 358 -28.06 -12.08 -7.43
N LEU A 359 -26.94 -11.79 -8.09
CA LEU A 359 -26.36 -10.45 -8.07
C LEU A 359 -26.88 -9.62 -9.24
N SER A 360 -26.89 -8.31 -9.02
CA SER A 360 -26.95 -7.33 -10.12
C SER A 360 -25.75 -7.49 -11.08
N ASN A 361 -24.56 -7.81 -10.54
CA ASN A 361 -23.34 -7.98 -11.32
C ASN A 361 -22.64 -9.33 -11.05
N LYS A 362 -22.72 -10.25 -12.01
CA LYS A 362 -22.12 -11.59 -11.92
C LYS A 362 -20.58 -11.60 -11.91
N TYR A 363 -19.93 -10.50 -12.29
CA TYR A 363 -18.48 -10.39 -12.42
C TYR A 363 -17.77 -9.88 -11.16
N ILE A 364 -18.49 -9.75 -10.05
CA ILE A 364 -17.89 -9.45 -8.75
C ILE A 364 -17.50 -10.77 -8.08
N ASN A 365 -16.20 -10.93 -7.84
CA ASN A 365 -15.64 -12.04 -7.08
C ASN A 365 -15.92 -11.80 -5.58
N SER A 366 -16.76 -12.64 -4.99
CA SER A 366 -17.05 -12.63 -3.55
C SER A 366 -16.88 -14.01 -2.91
N SER A 367 -16.40 -14.98 -3.66
CA SER A 367 -16.24 -16.36 -3.24
C SER A 367 -14.77 -16.66 -3.04
N PHE A 368 -14.42 -17.22 -1.89
CA PHE A 368 -13.05 -17.40 -1.45
C PHE A 368 -12.87 -18.79 -0.87
N LYS A 369 -11.65 -19.34 -0.99
CA LYS A 369 -11.31 -20.54 -0.23
C LYS A 369 -11.18 -20.18 1.25
N PRO A 370 -11.65 -21.04 2.18
CA PRO A 370 -11.49 -20.80 3.61
C PRO A 370 -10.06 -20.46 4.06
N SER A 371 -9.04 -21.08 3.47
CA SER A 371 -7.63 -20.82 3.81
C SER A 371 -7.21 -19.38 3.58
N ASP A 372 -7.75 -18.74 2.55
CA ASP A 372 -7.28 -17.43 2.08
C ASP A 372 -7.83 -16.30 2.95
N LEU A 373 -8.97 -16.52 3.62
CA LEU A 373 -9.62 -15.53 4.47
C LEU A 373 -8.78 -15.10 5.67
N SER A 374 -7.95 -16.00 6.20
CA SER A 374 -7.05 -15.67 7.31
C SER A 374 -6.05 -14.58 6.93
N TYR A 375 -5.55 -14.60 5.69
CA TYR A 375 -4.67 -13.55 5.18
C TYR A 375 -5.44 -12.25 4.94
N TYR A 376 -6.58 -12.31 4.25
CA TYR A 376 -7.39 -11.14 3.92
C TYR A 376 -7.86 -10.34 5.15
N TYR A 377 -8.10 -11.01 6.26
CA TYR A 377 -8.51 -10.39 7.52
C TYR A 377 -7.37 -10.23 8.53
N SER A 378 -6.12 -10.51 8.14
CA SER A 378 -4.98 -10.13 8.96
C SER A 378 -4.84 -8.62 9.03
N ILE A 379 -4.43 -8.07 10.17
CA ILE A 379 -4.26 -6.62 10.34
C ILE A 379 -3.25 -6.04 9.34
N VAL A 380 -2.25 -6.84 8.92
CA VAL A 380 -1.28 -6.47 7.88
C VAL A 380 -1.98 -6.10 6.57
N GLU A 381 -3.02 -6.85 6.21
CA GLU A 381 -3.82 -6.66 4.99
C GLU A 381 -5.02 -5.74 5.19
N LEU A 382 -5.62 -5.72 6.38
CA LEU A 382 -6.78 -4.87 6.64
C LEU A 382 -6.41 -3.39 6.58
N ILE A 383 -5.24 -2.98 7.04
CA ILE A 383 -4.81 -1.56 6.98
C ILE A 383 -4.89 -1.01 5.55
N PRO A 384 -4.20 -1.58 4.54
CA PRO A 384 -4.28 -1.08 3.17
C PRO A 384 -5.68 -1.22 2.56
N ARG A 385 -6.40 -2.31 2.82
CA ARG A 385 -7.75 -2.56 2.25
C ARG A 385 -8.80 -1.57 2.74
N GLU A 386 -8.80 -1.32 4.05
CA GLU A 386 -9.72 -0.36 4.66
C GLU A 386 -9.34 1.07 4.26
N TRP A 387 -8.04 1.34 4.08
CA TRP A 387 -7.59 2.62 3.52
C TRP A 387 -7.96 2.80 2.03
N VAL A 388 -7.87 1.75 1.21
CA VAL A 388 -8.34 1.76 -0.19
C VAL A 388 -9.83 2.13 -0.23
N LYS A 389 -10.67 1.55 0.62
CA LYS A 389 -12.08 1.95 0.70
C LYS A 389 -12.22 3.42 1.06
N PHE A 390 -11.40 3.91 2.00
CA PHE A 390 -11.52 5.25 2.58
C PHE A 390 -11.00 6.39 1.71
N ALA A 391 -9.88 6.18 1.02
CA ALA A 391 -9.07 7.24 0.44
C ALA A 391 -8.79 7.06 -1.07
N LEU A 392 -9.10 5.91 -1.68
CA LEU A 392 -8.89 5.75 -3.12
C LEU A 392 -10.00 6.46 -3.91
N LEU A 393 -9.60 7.34 -4.83
CA LEU A 393 -10.48 7.87 -5.86
C LEU A 393 -10.60 6.84 -7.00
N PRO A 394 -11.78 6.26 -7.28
CA PRO A 394 -11.95 5.37 -8.43
C PRO A 394 -11.78 6.11 -9.76
N TYR A 395 -11.41 5.39 -10.83
CA TYR A 395 -11.29 5.98 -12.18
C TYR A 395 -12.62 6.10 -12.92
N TYR A 396 -13.57 5.25 -12.57
CA TYR A 396 -14.81 5.07 -13.29
C TYR A 396 -15.98 5.38 -12.36
N SER A 397 -17.11 5.77 -12.97
CA SER A 397 -18.35 5.93 -12.24
C SER A 397 -19.07 4.59 -12.11
N ALA A 398 -19.48 4.22 -10.91
CA ALA A 398 -20.36 3.09 -10.63
C ALA A 398 -21.71 3.20 -11.36
N TYR A 399 -22.15 4.44 -11.65
CA TYR A 399 -23.45 4.72 -12.29
C TYR A 399 -23.40 4.69 -13.81
N SER A 400 -22.21 4.64 -14.41
CA SER A 400 -22.08 4.76 -15.87
C SER A 400 -22.57 3.56 -16.67
N SER A 401 -22.80 2.39 -16.04
CA SER A 401 -23.75 1.35 -16.43
C SER A 401 -23.66 0.16 -15.46
N PRO A 402 -24.44 0.12 -14.36
CA PRO A 402 -24.35 -0.93 -13.35
C PRO A 402 -24.84 -2.31 -13.83
N GLN A 403 -25.41 -2.41 -15.03
CA GLN A 403 -26.12 -3.60 -15.53
C GLN A 403 -25.67 -4.10 -16.91
N GLN A 404 -24.86 -3.34 -17.65
CA GLN A 404 -24.42 -3.76 -18.99
C GLN A 404 -23.00 -4.32 -18.94
N LEU A 405 -22.78 -5.38 -19.74
CA LEU A 405 -21.46 -5.90 -20.06
C LEU A 405 -20.53 -4.71 -20.37
N PRO A 406 -19.28 -4.73 -19.89
CA PRO A 406 -18.37 -3.65 -20.22
C PRO A 406 -18.26 -3.56 -21.74
N HIS A 407 -18.38 -2.35 -22.30
CA HIS A 407 -18.35 -2.17 -23.75
C HIS A 407 -16.98 -2.63 -24.28
N PHE A 408 -16.99 -3.80 -24.90
CA PHE A 408 -15.81 -4.45 -25.44
C PHE A 408 -15.38 -3.76 -26.73
N VAL A 409 -14.15 -3.26 -26.76
CA VAL A 409 -13.55 -2.68 -27.96
C VAL A 409 -12.61 -3.72 -28.57
N ALA A 410 -12.97 -4.19 -29.77
CA ALA A 410 -12.10 -5.06 -30.57
C ALA A 410 -10.85 -4.29 -31.02
N ASN A 411 -9.71 -4.94 -30.99
CA ASN A 411 -8.44 -4.36 -31.41
C ASN A 411 -7.70 -5.24 -32.42
N ASN A 412 -6.65 -4.69 -33.01
CA ASN A 412 -5.80 -5.35 -34.00
C ASN A 412 -4.93 -6.47 -33.43
N LYS A 413 -4.90 -6.67 -32.11
CA LYS A 413 -4.14 -7.76 -31.45
C LYS A 413 -4.96 -9.05 -31.30
N GLY A 414 -6.15 -9.12 -31.89
CA GLY A 414 -7.00 -10.32 -31.80
C GLY A 414 -7.77 -10.42 -30.49
N TYR A 415 -7.92 -9.32 -29.76
CA TYR A 415 -8.67 -9.26 -28.50
C TYR A 415 -9.79 -8.22 -28.54
N LYS A 416 -10.75 -8.40 -27.64
CA LYS A 416 -11.68 -7.37 -27.20
C LYS A 416 -11.34 -7.02 -25.77
N VAL A 417 -11.14 -5.74 -25.46
CA VAL A 417 -10.79 -5.28 -24.11
C VAL A 417 -11.89 -4.38 -23.54
N ALA A 418 -12.02 -4.38 -22.21
CA ALA A 418 -12.94 -3.49 -21.52
C ALA A 418 -12.49 -3.21 -20.08
N GLN A 419 -12.70 -1.99 -19.59
CA GLN A 419 -12.36 -1.56 -18.23
C GLN A 419 -13.44 -0.62 -17.71
N ASN A 420 -13.94 -0.86 -16.49
CA ASN A 420 -14.96 -0.06 -15.83
C ASN A 420 -14.75 -0.01 -14.31
N PHE A 421 -15.76 0.46 -13.57
CA PHE A 421 -15.72 0.56 -12.11
C PHE A 421 -15.45 -0.78 -11.42
N TYR A 422 -16.02 -1.87 -11.94
CA TYR A 422 -16.00 -3.19 -11.31
C TYR A 422 -14.78 -4.03 -11.68
N LEU A 423 -14.31 -3.93 -12.93
CA LEU A 423 -13.34 -4.87 -13.47
C LEU A 423 -12.52 -4.33 -14.64
N THR A 424 -11.40 -5.00 -14.86
CA THR A 424 -10.63 -5.00 -16.12
C THR A 424 -10.81 -6.37 -16.76
N SER A 425 -11.12 -6.42 -18.05
CA SER A 425 -11.41 -7.68 -18.76
C SER A 425 -10.96 -7.69 -20.20
N TYR A 426 -10.74 -8.89 -20.72
CA TYR A 426 -10.53 -9.13 -22.14
C TYR A 426 -11.17 -10.46 -22.58
N SER A 427 -11.40 -10.60 -23.88
CA SER A 427 -11.69 -11.88 -24.53
C SER A 427 -10.95 -11.96 -25.86
N SER A 428 -10.57 -13.15 -26.31
CA SER A 428 -10.08 -13.32 -27.68
C SER A 428 -11.24 -13.08 -28.67
N LEU A 429 -10.97 -12.54 -29.87
CA LEU A 429 -12.01 -12.32 -30.89
C LEU A 429 -12.79 -13.60 -31.23
N ASN A 430 -12.14 -14.76 -31.12
CA ASN A 430 -12.70 -16.08 -31.44
C ASN A 430 -13.27 -16.83 -30.23
N SER A 431 -13.33 -16.20 -29.05
CA SER A 431 -13.81 -16.82 -27.82
C SER A 431 -14.91 -16.00 -27.16
N GLU A 432 -15.94 -16.68 -26.68
CA GLU A 432 -16.97 -16.07 -25.82
C GLU A 432 -16.53 -16.00 -24.35
N GLN A 433 -15.42 -16.64 -23.99
CA GLN A 433 -14.90 -16.63 -22.65
C GLN A 433 -14.29 -15.26 -22.31
N ILE A 434 -14.85 -14.62 -21.29
CA ILE A 434 -14.33 -13.36 -20.73
C ILE A 434 -13.38 -13.70 -19.59
N VAL A 435 -12.15 -13.20 -19.69
CA VAL A 435 -11.17 -13.21 -18.60
C VAL A 435 -11.22 -11.84 -17.94
N TYR A 436 -11.36 -11.80 -16.61
CA TYR A 436 -11.49 -10.54 -15.88
C TYR A 436 -10.79 -10.59 -14.52
N THR A 437 -10.47 -9.40 -14.02
CA THR A 437 -10.00 -9.17 -12.65
C THR A 437 -10.72 -7.96 -12.08
N ASN A 438 -11.16 -8.06 -10.82
CA ASN A 438 -11.83 -6.95 -10.14
C ASN A 438 -10.80 -5.92 -9.64
N SER A 439 -11.17 -4.64 -9.68
CA SER A 439 -10.40 -3.58 -8.99
C SER A 439 -10.30 -3.89 -7.49
N THR A 440 -9.15 -3.62 -6.86
CA THR A 440 -8.93 -3.78 -5.41
C THR A 440 -10.04 -3.11 -4.60
N TYR A 441 -10.45 -1.90 -4.99
CA TYR A 441 -11.56 -1.17 -4.37
C TYR A 441 -12.85 -1.99 -4.29
N ILE A 442 -13.21 -2.64 -5.38
CA ILE A 442 -14.46 -3.40 -5.48
C ILE A 442 -14.36 -4.74 -4.77
N GLN A 443 -13.21 -5.39 -4.85
CA GLN A 443 -12.98 -6.61 -4.07
C GLN A 443 -13.14 -6.35 -2.57
N ASP A 444 -12.63 -5.20 -2.08
CA ASP A 444 -12.71 -4.84 -0.67
C ASP A 444 -14.15 -4.52 -0.24
N TRP A 445 -14.92 -3.81 -1.07
CA TRP A 445 -16.34 -3.58 -0.81
C TRP A 445 -17.19 -4.86 -0.93
N ALA A 446 -16.87 -5.78 -1.83
CA ALA A 446 -17.60 -7.05 -2.01
C ALA A 446 -17.60 -7.96 -0.76
N ARG A 447 -16.71 -7.69 0.21
CA ARG A 447 -16.66 -8.40 1.49
C ARG A 447 -17.42 -7.70 2.62
N ALA A 448 -17.89 -6.47 2.41
CA ALA A 448 -18.63 -5.69 3.40
C ALA A 448 -20.10 -5.48 3.02
N VAL A 449 -20.42 -5.47 1.72
CA VAL A 449 -21.76 -5.19 1.18
C VAL A 449 -22.10 -6.11 0.01
N ASN A 450 -23.37 -6.50 -0.12
CA ASN A 450 -23.80 -7.57 -1.02
C ASN A 450 -23.50 -7.31 -2.52
N ASP A 451 -23.68 -6.08 -3.01
CA ASP A 451 -23.42 -5.71 -4.43
C ASP A 451 -22.06 -5.03 -4.66
N ALA A 452 -21.15 -5.06 -3.66
CA ALA A 452 -19.87 -4.34 -3.67
C ALA A 452 -19.97 -2.82 -3.94
N LEU A 453 -21.16 -2.24 -3.86
CA LEU A 453 -21.38 -0.80 -3.99
C LEU A 453 -21.28 -0.12 -2.63
N PRO A 454 -20.32 0.79 -2.42
CA PRO A 454 -20.20 1.51 -1.16
C PRO A 454 -21.54 2.09 -0.64
N VAL A 455 -21.79 1.94 0.67
CA VAL A 455 -23.00 2.47 1.33
C VAL A 455 -22.61 3.62 2.27
N GLY A 456 -23.13 4.82 2.00
CA GLY A 456 -22.93 6.02 2.81
C GLY A 456 -23.85 6.12 4.05
N SER A 457 -23.82 7.28 4.71
CA SER A 457 -24.56 7.55 5.96
C SER A 457 -26.03 7.98 5.77
N SER A 458 -26.42 8.47 4.59
CA SER A 458 -27.74 9.06 4.37
C SER A 458 -28.23 8.82 2.94
N ASN A 459 -28.90 7.69 2.71
CA ASN A 459 -30.11 7.55 1.89
C ASN A 459 -30.42 6.07 1.69
N SER A 460 -31.51 5.66 2.32
CA SER A 460 -32.16 4.34 2.32
C SER A 460 -32.71 3.91 0.95
N GLU A 461 -32.14 4.35 -0.17
CA GLU A 461 -32.65 4.03 -1.51
C GLU A 461 -31.84 2.95 -2.24
N SER A 462 -30.60 2.67 -1.81
CA SER A 462 -29.91 1.48 -2.31
C SER A 462 -30.36 0.26 -1.49
N ASN A 463 -31.01 -0.71 -2.12
CA ASN A 463 -31.25 -2.06 -1.59
C ASN A 463 -29.96 -2.83 -1.21
N ASN A 464 -28.79 -2.18 -1.24
CA ASN A 464 -27.52 -2.81 -0.90
C ASN A 464 -27.43 -2.99 0.62
N THR A 465 -27.76 -4.19 1.05
CA THR A 465 -27.71 -4.60 2.45
C THR A 465 -26.26 -4.74 2.89
N ARG A 466 -25.94 -4.15 4.06
CA ARG A 466 -24.65 -4.34 4.70
C ARG A 466 -24.55 -5.79 5.16
N THR A 467 -23.45 -6.42 4.79
CA THR A 467 -23.15 -7.81 5.10
C THR A 467 -22.35 -7.90 6.41
N PHE A 468 -21.42 -6.95 6.59
CA PHE A 468 -20.56 -6.83 7.75
C PHE A 468 -20.47 -5.37 8.23
N GLU A 469 -20.06 -5.18 9.49
CA GLU A 469 -20.08 -3.88 10.20
C GLU A 469 -18.82 -3.02 9.98
N ASN A 470 -17.83 -3.49 9.21
CA ASN A 470 -16.58 -2.78 8.92
C ASN A 470 -16.78 -1.64 7.90
N ASN A 471 -17.53 -0.63 8.31
CA ASN A 471 -17.84 0.60 7.57
C ASN A 471 -17.84 1.79 8.54
N ILE A 472 -17.04 2.83 8.27
CA ILE A 472 -16.84 3.98 9.17
C ILE A 472 -17.78 5.17 8.92
N TRP A 473 -18.41 5.26 7.74
CA TRP A 473 -19.23 6.43 7.40
C TRP A 473 -20.56 6.60 8.16
N PRO A 474 -21.29 5.54 8.53
CA PRO A 474 -22.64 5.67 9.06
C PRO A 474 -22.70 5.78 10.58
N TYR A 475 -21.56 5.88 11.26
CA TYR A 475 -21.45 5.87 12.71
C TYR A 475 -20.81 7.15 13.23
N ASN A 476 -21.11 7.48 14.49
CA ASN A 476 -20.44 8.51 15.26
C ASN A 476 -19.74 7.86 16.46
N LEU A 477 -18.56 8.36 16.78
CA LEU A 477 -17.89 8.12 18.05
C LEU A 477 -18.46 9.08 19.10
N GLU A 478 -18.93 8.54 20.21
CA GLU A 478 -19.40 9.31 21.36
C GLU A 478 -18.31 9.28 22.46
N GLU A 479 -17.79 10.45 22.80
CA GLU A 479 -16.81 10.64 23.86
C GLU A 479 -17.34 11.63 24.91
N ILE A 480 -17.08 11.36 26.18
CA ILE A 480 -17.41 12.31 27.26
C ILE A 480 -16.22 13.23 27.42
N ASP A 481 -16.43 14.53 27.18
CA ASP A 481 -15.43 15.54 27.45
C ASP A 481 -15.12 15.56 28.95
N SER A 482 -13.87 15.31 29.31
CA SER A 482 -13.44 15.26 30.70
C SER A 482 -13.58 16.59 31.45
N SER A 483 -13.61 17.71 30.74
CA SER A 483 -13.68 19.05 31.31
C SER A 483 -15.11 19.55 31.51
N SER A 484 -16.01 19.27 30.56
CA SER A 484 -17.40 19.71 30.60
C SER A 484 -18.39 18.62 31.04
N GLY A 485 -18.01 17.35 30.93
CA GLY A 485 -18.89 16.20 31.12
C GLY A 485 -19.88 15.97 29.97
N GLU A 486 -19.81 16.76 28.90
CA GLU A 486 -20.73 16.66 27.76
C GLU A 486 -20.30 15.55 26.80
N THR A 487 -21.29 14.90 26.16
CA THR A 487 -21.02 13.92 25.10
C THR A 487 -20.71 14.63 23.79
N ILE A 488 -19.46 14.62 23.38
CA ILE A 488 -19.01 15.04 22.06
C ILE A 488 -19.27 13.91 21.07
N LYS A 489 -19.98 14.22 19.98
CA LYS A 489 -20.19 13.30 18.86
C LYS A 489 -19.26 13.66 17.71
N MET A 490 -18.32 12.78 17.40
CA MET A 490 -17.42 12.91 16.24
C MET A 490 -17.80 11.87 15.19
N PRO A 491 -17.97 12.22 13.91
CA PRO A 491 -18.16 11.22 12.86
C PRO A 491 -17.02 10.21 12.86
N LEU A 492 -17.34 8.92 12.80
CA LEU A 492 -16.34 7.86 12.97
C LEU A 492 -15.28 7.87 11.86
N TYR A 493 -15.63 8.33 10.65
CA TYR A 493 -14.65 8.54 9.58
C TYR A 493 -13.60 9.62 9.92
N LYS A 494 -13.95 10.64 10.71
CA LYS A 494 -12.98 11.65 11.19
C LYS A 494 -12.08 11.04 12.27
N ALA A 495 -12.65 10.25 13.18
CA ALA A 495 -11.87 9.53 14.19
C ALA A 495 -10.88 8.55 13.54
N PHE A 496 -11.35 7.83 12.51
CA PHE A 496 -10.52 6.92 11.72
C PHE A 496 -9.41 7.67 11.00
N TYR A 497 -9.69 8.82 10.38
CA TYR A 497 -8.64 9.62 9.77
C TYR A 497 -7.62 10.15 10.79
N LYS A 498 -8.11 10.68 11.93
CA LYS A 498 -7.28 11.14 13.04
C LYS A 498 -6.34 10.04 13.53
N LEU A 499 -6.79 8.78 13.57
CA LEU A 499 -5.95 7.65 13.97
C LEU A 499 -4.70 7.50 13.08
N PHE A 500 -4.83 7.69 11.77
CA PHE A 500 -3.70 7.64 10.83
C PHE A 500 -2.79 8.86 11.01
N LEU A 501 -3.35 10.07 11.13
CA LEU A 501 -2.59 11.29 11.37
C LEU A 501 -1.79 11.25 12.68
N ASP A 502 -2.42 10.80 13.78
CA ASP A 502 -1.77 10.63 15.08
C ASP A 502 -0.64 9.58 14.98
N SER A 503 -0.88 8.48 14.26
CA SER A 503 0.07 7.38 14.13
C SER A 503 1.27 7.75 13.27
N MET A 504 1.08 8.49 12.19
CA MET A 504 2.20 9.02 11.40
C MET A 504 2.92 10.17 12.10
N GLY A 505 2.40 10.67 13.23
CA GLY A 505 2.96 11.83 13.93
C GLY A 505 2.85 13.10 13.08
N PHE A 506 1.71 13.30 12.43
CA PHE A 506 1.48 14.46 11.58
C PHE A 506 1.71 15.77 12.37
N GLY A 507 2.52 16.68 11.82
CA GLY A 507 2.88 17.95 12.46
C GLY A 507 3.89 17.82 13.61
N LYS A 508 4.42 16.62 13.90
CA LYS A 508 5.44 16.41 14.93
C LYS A 508 6.85 16.65 14.39
N VAL A 509 7.70 17.31 15.20
CA VAL A 509 9.07 17.69 14.82
C VAL A 509 9.90 16.46 14.45
N ILE A 510 9.72 15.36 15.17
CA ILE A 510 10.27 14.06 14.82
C ILE A 510 9.14 13.04 14.83
N SER A 511 8.86 12.46 13.67
CA SER A 511 7.80 11.47 13.49
C SER A 511 8.34 10.04 13.30
N GLN A 512 9.53 9.90 12.72
CA GLN A 512 10.09 8.59 12.38
C GLN A 512 11.63 8.60 12.39
N ILE A 513 12.21 7.43 12.71
CA ILE A 513 13.61 7.10 12.44
C ILE A 513 13.63 5.89 11.51
N ARG A 514 14.52 5.89 10.52
CA ARG A 514 14.83 4.69 9.72
C ARG A 514 16.30 4.40 9.66
N SER A 515 16.65 3.12 9.70
CA SER A 515 18.01 2.67 9.43
C SER A 515 18.27 2.68 7.93
N LYS A 516 19.53 2.84 7.53
CA LYS A 516 19.94 2.63 6.16
C LYS A 516 19.81 1.14 5.85
N VAL A 517 19.25 0.82 4.69
CA VAL A 517 19.17 -0.55 4.19
C VAL A 517 19.94 -0.64 2.89
N GLU A 518 20.90 -1.55 2.85
CA GLU A 518 21.60 -1.92 1.63
C GLU A 518 21.26 -3.35 1.25
N TRP A 519 20.96 -3.57 -0.02
CA TRP A 519 20.54 -4.87 -0.50
C TRP A 519 21.00 -5.12 -1.94
N SER A 520 21.04 -6.39 -2.32
CA SER A 520 21.45 -6.83 -3.65
C SER A 520 20.76 -8.15 -4.02
N PHE A 521 20.67 -8.45 -5.32
CA PHE A 521 20.24 -9.77 -5.77
C PHE A 521 21.40 -10.77 -5.73
N VAL A 522 21.11 -12.00 -5.30
CA VAL A 522 22.03 -13.15 -5.32
C VAL A 522 21.34 -14.28 -6.10
N ASN A 523 22.10 -14.96 -6.96
CA ASN A 523 21.59 -16.03 -7.83
C ASN A 523 20.38 -15.62 -8.70
N GLY A 524 20.33 -14.34 -9.09
CA GLY A 524 19.31 -13.79 -9.99
C GLY A 524 17.99 -13.44 -9.31
N ASN A 525 17.58 -14.13 -8.25
CA ASN A 525 16.25 -13.97 -7.67
C ASN A 525 16.26 -13.74 -6.15
N ASP A 526 17.24 -14.23 -5.41
CA ASP A 526 17.24 -14.08 -3.95
C ASP A 526 17.68 -12.66 -3.55
N ILE A 527 17.05 -12.06 -2.54
CA ILE A 527 17.45 -10.76 -2.02
C ILE A 527 18.42 -10.97 -0.86
N LYS A 528 19.61 -10.40 -0.94
CA LYS A 528 20.58 -10.33 0.15
C LYS A 528 20.55 -8.94 0.77
N LEU A 529 20.18 -8.87 2.05
CA LEU A 529 20.32 -7.65 2.86
C LEU A 529 21.69 -7.63 3.54
N ASP A 530 22.32 -6.45 3.56
CA ASP A 530 23.47 -6.18 4.41
C ASP A 530 23.01 -6.01 5.85
N SER A 531 23.41 -6.93 6.72
CA SER A 531 23.12 -6.86 8.16
C SER A 531 24.32 -6.35 8.96
N ASN A 532 25.29 -5.69 8.31
CA ASN A 532 26.40 -5.07 9.00
C ASN A 532 25.90 -3.98 9.95
N LYS A 533 26.33 -4.05 11.20
CA LYS A 533 26.04 -3.05 12.23
C LYS A 533 26.36 -1.63 11.76
N ASN A 534 27.48 -1.42 11.08
CA ASN A 534 27.89 -0.09 10.61
C ASN A 534 26.89 0.50 9.61
N THR A 535 26.17 -0.34 8.85
CA THR A 535 25.11 0.06 7.92
C THR A 535 23.81 0.34 8.68
N LEU A 536 23.41 -0.56 9.59
CA LEU A 536 22.16 -0.45 10.36
C LEU A 536 22.17 0.71 11.38
N ASP A 537 23.33 1.08 11.89
CA ASP A 537 23.51 2.21 12.80
C ASP A 537 23.51 3.57 12.07
N GLN A 538 23.61 3.57 10.72
CA GLN A 538 23.29 4.76 9.94
C GLN A 538 21.78 4.95 9.95
N VAL A 539 21.31 6.07 10.50
CA VAL A 539 19.88 6.39 10.54
C VAL A 539 19.59 7.74 9.91
N ASN A 540 18.37 7.90 9.40
CA ASN A 540 17.80 9.20 9.11
C ASN A 540 16.65 9.50 10.08
N ILE A 541 16.33 10.78 10.23
CA ILE A 541 15.19 11.27 11.00
C ILE A 541 14.23 11.99 10.06
N ASN A 542 12.95 11.69 10.19
CA ASN A 542 11.89 12.35 9.43
C ASN A 542 10.92 13.05 10.39
N GLY A 543 10.29 14.12 9.92
CA GLY A 543 9.32 14.87 10.70
C GLY A 543 8.76 16.08 9.96
N TYR A 544 8.19 17.01 10.71
CA TYR A 544 7.52 18.21 10.22
C TYR A 544 8.12 19.47 10.85
N LEU A 545 8.39 20.48 10.03
CA LEU A 545 8.93 21.77 10.45
C LEU A 545 7.95 22.88 10.10
N ASP A 546 7.95 23.94 10.91
CA ASP A 546 7.06 25.10 10.78
C ASP A 546 7.61 26.20 9.86
N SER A 547 8.77 25.97 9.22
CA SER A 547 9.41 26.92 8.31
C SER A 547 10.31 26.20 7.30
N LEU A 548 10.54 26.83 6.15
CA LEU A 548 11.51 26.39 5.13
C LEU A 548 12.96 26.86 5.44
N ASP A 549 13.16 27.65 6.50
CA ASP A 549 14.44 28.29 6.82
C ASP A 549 15.43 27.37 7.54
N TYR A 550 14.95 26.24 8.08
CA TYR A 550 15.83 25.26 8.73
C TYR A 550 16.80 24.65 7.71
N LYS A 551 18.07 24.55 8.09
CA LYS A 551 19.13 24.03 7.21
C LYS A 551 19.70 22.69 7.65
N ALA A 552 19.71 22.42 8.95
CA ALA A 552 20.29 21.21 9.51
C ALA A 552 19.61 20.75 10.81
N LEU A 553 19.67 19.44 11.05
CA LEU A 553 19.55 18.84 12.37
C LEU A 553 20.92 18.94 13.07
N ILE A 554 20.92 19.32 14.35
CA ILE A 554 22.11 19.37 15.19
C ILE A 554 22.02 18.30 16.27
N LEU A 555 23.08 17.49 16.38
CA LEU A 555 23.28 16.58 17.51
C LEU A 555 24.38 17.13 18.41
N GLU A 556 24.08 17.39 19.68
CA GLU A 556 25.06 17.88 20.66
C GLU A 556 25.37 16.81 21.72
N LYS A 557 26.64 16.45 21.86
CA LYS A 557 27.14 15.48 22.83
C LYS A 557 28.53 15.88 23.31
N ASP A 558 28.73 15.96 24.63
CA ASP A 558 30.02 16.29 25.25
C ASP A 558 30.68 17.56 24.66
N ASN A 559 29.88 18.61 24.44
CA ASN A 559 30.26 19.87 23.78
C ASN A 559 30.71 19.76 22.31
N LYS A 560 30.53 18.60 21.67
CA LYS A 560 30.71 18.41 20.23
C LYS A 560 29.35 18.51 19.53
N MET A 561 29.34 19.08 18.34
CA MET A 561 28.16 19.22 17.50
C MET A 561 28.34 18.47 16.18
N LEU A 562 27.33 17.71 15.76
CA LEU A 562 27.18 17.20 14.40
C LEU A 562 26.14 18.03 13.67
N LYS A 563 26.47 18.48 12.46
CA LYS A 563 25.51 19.04 11.50
C LYS A 563 25.08 17.94 10.54
N VAL A 564 23.78 17.67 10.48
CA VAL A 564 23.18 16.75 9.52
C VAL A 564 22.22 17.54 8.63
N ASN A 565 22.42 17.52 7.32
CA ASN A 565 21.60 18.33 6.41
C ASN A 565 20.15 17.86 6.40
N LEU A 566 19.24 18.81 6.22
CA LEU A 566 17.82 18.53 5.98
C LEU A 566 17.54 18.46 4.48
N LYS A 567 16.77 17.47 4.08
CA LYS A 567 16.12 17.34 2.77
C LYS A 567 14.63 17.57 2.99
N LEU A 568 14.17 18.78 2.65
CA LEU A 568 12.75 19.09 2.69
C LEU A 568 12.03 18.22 1.66
N THR A 569 10.94 17.56 2.07
CA THR A 569 10.11 16.77 1.17
C THR A 569 9.32 17.74 0.28
N PRO A 570 9.60 17.78 -1.03
CA PRO A 570 9.05 18.79 -1.93
C PRO A 570 7.53 18.87 -1.92
N PHE A 571 6.87 17.71 -1.92
CA PHE A 571 5.42 17.62 -2.01
C PHE A 571 4.88 16.47 -1.17
N MET A 572 3.75 16.72 -0.51
CA MET A 572 2.99 15.72 0.24
C MET A 572 1.50 15.92 -0.01
N LYS A 573 0.74 14.84 0.12
CA LYS A 573 -0.72 14.85 0.01
C LYS A 573 -1.28 13.71 0.82
N PHE A 574 -1.98 13.99 1.92
CA PHE A 574 -2.57 12.96 2.76
C PHE A 574 -4.09 13.07 2.84
N ASP A 575 -4.72 13.42 1.72
CA ASP A 575 -6.15 13.72 1.63
C ASP A 575 -7.03 12.45 1.59
N VAL A 576 -8.17 12.47 2.28
CA VAL A 576 -9.13 11.36 2.29
C VAL A 576 -10.54 11.85 1.98
N PHE A 577 -11.57 10.99 2.03
CA PHE A 577 -12.94 11.38 1.69
C PHE A 577 -13.91 11.28 2.87
N ASN A 578 -14.79 12.26 3.03
CA ASN A 578 -15.87 12.25 4.05
C ASN A 578 -17.06 11.36 3.67
N LYS A 579 -17.06 10.79 2.46
CA LYS A 579 -18.04 9.84 1.95
C LYS A 579 -17.38 8.88 0.94
N PRO A 580 -17.94 7.69 0.70
CA PRO A 580 -17.43 6.84 -0.36
C PRO A 580 -17.62 7.48 -1.74
N ILE A 581 -16.60 7.44 -2.59
CA ILE A 581 -16.66 8.02 -3.93
C ILE A 581 -17.14 6.96 -4.94
N LEU A 582 -18.15 7.32 -5.74
CA LEU A 582 -18.79 6.44 -6.72
C LEU A 582 -18.74 6.98 -8.15
N SER A 583 -18.47 8.26 -8.36
CA SER A 583 -18.56 8.92 -9.68
C SER A 583 -17.22 8.98 -10.43
N GLY A 584 -16.13 8.55 -9.79
CA GLY A 584 -14.76 8.75 -10.28
C GLY A 584 -14.25 10.19 -10.18
N LYS A 585 -15.03 11.08 -9.54
CA LYS A 585 -14.68 12.48 -9.25
C LYS A 585 -15.06 12.78 -7.79
N ALA A 586 -14.24 13.58 -7.12
CA ALA A 586 -14.56 14.14 -5.80
C ALA A 586 -14.65 15.66 -5.93
N THR A 587 -15.58 16.29 -5.22
CA THR A 587 -15.59 17.75 -5.08
C THR A 587 -14.68 18.17 -3.93
N LYS A 588 -14.39 19.47 -3.78
CA LYS A 588 -13.56 19.96 -2.67
C LYS A 588 -14.21 19.68 -1.31
N GLU A 589 -15.53 19.69 -1.25
CA GLU A 589 -16.32 19.41 -0.06
C GLU A 589 -16.32 17.93 0.32
N ASP A 590 -15.98 17.05 -0.62
CA ASP A 590 -15.86 15.61 -0.36
C ASP A 590 -14.51 15.26 0.29
N ILE A 591 -13.52 16.15 0.15
CA ILE A 591 -12.15 15.93 0.58
C ILE A 591 -11.98 16.36 2.04
N LEU A 592 -11.40 15.47 2.84
CA LEU A 592 -10.94 15.74 4.19
C LEU A 592 -9.43 15.89 4.20
N LYS A 593 -9.00 16.97 4.85
CA LYS A 593 -7.60 17.35 5.03
C LYS A 593 -7.21 17.32 6.49
N PRO A 594 -5.90 17.30 6.82
CA PRO A 594 -5.46 17.29 8.21
C PRO A 594 -6.05 18.44 9.05
N LYS A 595 -6.23 19.63 8.47
CA LYS A 595 -6.86 20.78 9.14
C LYS A 595 -8.32 20.56 9.55
N ASP A 596 -9.03 19.65 8.89
CA ASP A 596 -10.43 19.32 9.23
C ASP A 596 -10.53 18.44 10.48
N ILE A 597 -9.38 17.94 10.95
CA ILE A 597 -9.19 17.13 12.15
C ILE A 597 -8.57 17.95 13.29
N TYR A 598 -7.56 18.77 13.00
CA TYR A 598 -6.91 19.60 14.01
C TYR A 598 -7.09 21.09 13.70
N SER A 599 -7.83 21.78 14.56
CA SER A 599 -8.21 23.20 14.37
C SER A 599 -7.05 24.20 14.42
N ASN A 600 -5.93 23.83 15.04
CA ASN A 600 -4.76 24.70 15.26
C ASN A 600 -3.51 24.20 14.50
N LEU A 601 -3.67 23.51 13.38
CA LEU A 601 -2.53 23.13 12.54
C LEU A 601 -1.89 24.37 11.93
N ASN A 602 -0.60 24.56 12.20
CA ASN A 602 0.21 25.45 11.39
C ASN A 602 0.44 24.81 10.00
N ASN A 603 0.88 25.61 9.03
CA ASN A 603 1.41 25.04 7.81
C ASN A 603 2.77 24.40 8.12
N TYR A 604 2.98 23.17 7.64
CA TYR A 604 4.23 22.45 7.85
C TYR A 604 4.89 22.05 6.53
N VAL A 605 6.21 21.93 6.56
CA VAL A 605 7.00 21.21 5.55
C VAL A 605 7.50 19.90 6.17
N ALA A 606 7.45 18.81 5.42
CA ALA A 606 8.11 17.59 5.85
C ALA A 606 9.61 17.65 5.56
N TYR A 607 10.39 16.90 6.33
CA TYR A 607 11.81 16.70 6.03
C TYR A 607 12.24 15.27 6.29
N SER A 608 13.37 14.93 5.67
CA SER A 608 14.23 13.82 6.04
C SER A 608 15.65 14.34 6.26
N THR A 609 16.44 13.71 7.11
CA THR A 609 17.86 14.05 7.23
C THR A 609 18.71 13.22 6.26
N ASP A 610 19.93 13.68 6.01
CA ASP A 610 20.98 12.75 5.59
C ASP A 610 21.17 11.65 6.64
N TYR A 611 21.69 10.50 6.21
CA TYR A 611 22.04 9.41 7.12
C TYR A 611 23.25 9.80 7.97
N PHE A 612 23.21 9.45 9.25
CA PHE A 612 24.32 9.63 10.19
C PHE A 612 24.44 8.44 11.15
N ASP A 613 25.62 8.23 11.72
CA ASP A 613 25.88 7.14 12.66
C ASP A 613 25.28 7.44 14.04
N ALA A 614 24.11 6.87 14.35
CA ALA A 614 23.45 7.07 15.63
C ALA A 614 24.23 6.46 16.81
N SER A 615 25.03 5.42 16.58
CA SER A 615 25.76 4.73 17.66
C SER A 615 26.81 5.64 18.30
N LEU A 616 27.42 6.53 17.51
CA LEU A 616 28.38 7.54 17.98
C LEU A 616 27.70 8.69 18.73
N TRP A 617 26.47 9.02 18.35
CA TRP A 617 25.70 10.16 18.85
C TRP A 617 24.61 9.79 19.86
N LYS A 618 24.62 8.57 20.39
CA LYS A 618 23.71 8.20 21.49
C LYS A 618 23.82 9.16 22.68
N ASN A 619 22.69 9.39 23.32
CA ASN A 619 22.47 10.35 24.41
C ASN A 619 22.78 11.81 24.02
N SER A 620 22.80 12.15 22.73
CA SER A 620 22.91 13.53 22.29
C SER A 620 21.59 14.29 22.48
N LYS A 621 21.69 15.59 22.72
CA LYS A 621 20.58 16.51 22.50
C LYS A 621 20.35 16.69 21.01
N ILE A 622 19.09 16.86 20.61
CA ILE A 622 18.70 17.14 19.24
C ILE A 622 18.15 18.56 19.17
N GLY A 623 18.63 19.34 18.21
CA GLY A 623 18.08 20.65 17.85
C GLY A 623 18.06 20.86 16.35
N PHE A 624 17.49 21.98 15.91
CA PHE A 624 17.47 22.38 14.50
C PHE A 624 18.11 23.75 14.34
N TRP A 625 18.89 23.93 13.27
CA TRP A 625 19.62 25.17 13.02
C TRP A 625 18.97 25.98 11.90
N LYS A 626 18.75 27.27 12.19
CA LYS A 626 18.35 28.30 11.22
C LYS A 626 19.51 29.27 11.03
N ASP A 627 20.07 29.35 9.83
CA ASP A 627 21.17 30.29 9.50
C ASP A 627 20.63 31.72 9.35
N THR A 628 20.34 32.39 10.48
CA THR A 628 19.68 33.69 10.50
C THR A 628 20.61 34.82 10.05
N ASN A 629 21.90 34.70 10.33
CA ASN A 629 22.91 35.68 9.95
C ASN A 629 23.55 35.41 8.57
N LYS A 630 23.22 34.27 7.94
CA LYS A 630 23.67 33.87 6.59
C LYS A 630 25.18 33.69 6.47
N ASN A 631 25.86 33.29 7.56
CA ASN A 631 27.30 33.05 7.57
C ASN A 631 27.65 31.57 7.29
N ASN A 632 26.64 30.69 7.21
CA ASN A 632 26.78 29.23 7.06
C ASN A 632 27.63 28.56 8.15
N GLN A 633 27.72 29.17 9.34
CA GLN A 633 28.37 28.65 10.54
C GLN A 633 27.33 28.39 11.63
N ILE A 634 27.56 27.36 12.44
CA ILE A 634 26.63 26.98 13.49
C ILE A 634 26.85 27.90 14.69
N ASP A 635 25.95 28.85 14.89
CA ASP A 635 25.94 29.70 16.07
C ASP A 635 24.96 29.16 17.13
N LYS A 636 25.40 29.06 18.39
CA LYS A 636 24.56 28.48 19.47
C LYS A 636 23.21 29.19 19.65
N GLY A 637 23.16 30.50 19.37
CA GLY A 637 21.92 31.28 19.45
C GLY A 637 20.92 30.99 18.32
N GLU A 638 21.34 30.26 17.28
CA GLU A 638 20.53 29.90 16.11
C GLU A 638 19.98 28.46 16.17
N ILE A 639 20.33 27.71 17.23
CA ILE A 639 19.87 26.34 17.45
C ILE A 639 18.58 26.37 18.26
N ILE A 640 17.54 25.76 17.70
CA ILE A 640 16.26 25.53 18.36
C ILE A 640 16.26 24.10 18.89
N ASP A 641 16.48 23.93 20.19
CA ASP A 641 16.54 22.64 20.89
C ASP A 641 15.44 22.47 21.97
N THR A 642 14.60 23.50 22.14
CA THR A 642 13.42 23.49 23.00
C THR A 642 12.16 23.75 22.18
N PHE A 643 11.12 22.93 22.39
CA PHE A 643 9.85 23.01 21.66
C PHE A 643 8.69 23.32 22.60
N VAL A 644 7.78 24.19 22.17
CA VAL A 644 6.62 24.64 22.98
C VAL A 644 5.51 23.58 23.06
N ASN A 645 5.36 22.78 22.01
CA ASN A 645 4.38 21.70 21.95
C ASN A 645 5.09 20.35 22.02
N ASP A 646 4.34 19.30 22.35
CA ASP A 646 4.85 17.92 22.33
C ASP A 646 5.44 17.59 20.96
N PRO A 647 6.78 17.48 20.83
CA PRO A 647 7.47 17.39 19.55
C PRO A 647 7.46 15.97 18.98
N LEU A 648 6.95 14.99 19.74
CA LEU A 648 6.91 13.58 19.36
C LEU A 648 5.46 13.10 19.21
N PRO A 649 5.24 12.02 18.44
CA PRO A 649 3.97 11.29 18.49
C PRO A 649 3.79 10.61 19.85
N GLN A 650 2.56 10.20 20.15
CA GLN A 650 2.24 9.44 21.37
C GLN A 650 2.89 8.05 21.40
N ARG A 651 3.26 7.51 20.24
CA ARG A 651 4.06 6.28 20.14
C ARG A 651 5.54 6.58 20.27
N ASN A 652 6.31 5.58 20.67
CA ASN A 652 7.76 5.67 20.60
C ASN A 652 8.21 5.85 19.13
N VAL A 653 9.13 6.78 18.91
CA VAL A 653 9.80 6.95 17.61
C VAL A 653 11.02 6.04 17.60
N ALA A 654 10.97 4.98 16.79
CA ALA A 654 12.04 3.99 16.69
C ALA A 654 12.32 3.58 15.24
N THR A 655 13.49 2.95 15.01
CA THR A 655 13.85 2.35 13.72
C THR A 655 12.81 1.30 13.31
N SER A 656 12.08 1.57 12.24
CA SER A 656 10.89 0.81 11.81
C SER A 656 11.21 -0.29 10.79
N ASN A 657 12.11 -0.02 9.85
CA ASN A 657 12.52 -0.92 8.78
C ASN A 657 13.53 -2.01 9.21
N ALA A 658 13.82 -2.13 10.51
CA ALA A 658 14.79 -3.09 10.98
C ALA A 658 14.20 -4.41 11.51
N LYS A 659 12.88 -4.59 11.42
CA LYS A 659 12.17 -5.78 11.90
C LYS A 659 12.77 -7.09 11.36
N GLU A 660 13.10 -7.13 10.08
CA GLU A 660 13.69 -8.32 9.45
C GLU A 660 15.11 -8.63 9.95
N TYR A 661 15.85 -7.64 10.47
CA TYR A 661 17.17 -7.88 11.09
C TYR A 661 17.05 -8.43 12.52
N TYR A 662 16.01 -8.04 13.26
CA TYR A 662 15.85 -8.38 14.67
C TYR A 662 15.22 -9.76 14.90
N ILE A 663 14.26 -10.17 14.06
CA ILE A 663 13.55 -11.45 14.22
C ILE A 663 14.53 -12.65 14.13
N ASP A 664 15.60 -12.52 13.35
CA ASP A 664 16.51 -13.63 13.04
C ASP A 664 17.92 -13.49 13.64
N ASN A 665 18.19 -12.44 14.41
CA ASN A 665 19.47 -12.28 15.12
C ASN A 665 19.27 -11.80 16.57
N PRO A 666 19.17 -12.73 17.54
CA PRO A 666 18.99 -12.37 18.95
C PRO A 666 20.15 -11.57 19.55
N ASN A 667 21.30 -11.49 18.85
CA ASN A 667 22.45 -10.68 19.28
C ASN A 667 22.35 -9.21 18.84
N ILE A 668 21.39 -8.84 17.99
CA ILE A 668 21.13 -7.44 17.61
C ILE A 668 19.99 -6.95 18.50
N THR A 669 20.35 -6.29 19.61
CA THR A 669 19.40 -5.85 20.65
C THR A 669 19.22 -4.34 20.74
N TRP A 670 19.93 -3.57 19.92
CA TRP A 670 19.88 -2.11 19.97
C TRP A 670 18.87 -1.56 18.97
N LYS A 671 18.00 -0.66 19.43
CA LYS A 671 17.12 0.17 18.61
C LYS A 671 17.37 1.63 18.96
N GLN A 672 17.35 2.54 17.98
CA GLN A 672 17.46 3.97 18.27
C GLN A 672 16.08 4.55 18.56
N VAL A 673 15.95 5.32 19.64
CA VAL A 673 14.70 5.94 20.08
C VAL A 673 14.89 7.42 20.37
N VAL A 674 13.92 8.24 19.96
CA VAL A 674 13.84 9.64 20.42
C VAL A 674 12.92 9.74 21.62
N SER A 675 13.36 10.46 22.65
CA SER A 675 12.53 10.78 23.82
C SER A 675 12.57 12.26 24.15
N SER A 676 11.47 12.77 24.69
CA SER A 676 11.41 14.12 25.24
C SER A 676 11.85 14.15 26.71
N LYS A 677 12.48 15.25 27.13
CA LYS A 677 12.89 15.49 28.52
C LYS A 677 12.48 16.91 28.95
N ASP A 678 12.00 16.96 30.20
CA ASP A 678 11.45 18.09 30.98
C ASP A 678 9.94 18.31 30.85
N THR A 679 9.22 17.98 31.92
CA THR A 679 7.77 18.14 32.07
C THR A 679 7.40 19.32 32.98
N LYS A 680 8.37 20.04 33.55
CA LYS A 680 8.10 21.12 34.51
C LYS A 680 7.91 22.48 33.85
N THR A 681 8.50 22.69 32.67
CA THR A 681 8.58 24.00 32.01
C THR A 681 7.64 24.14 30.80
N ASN A 682 6.86 23.10 30.47
CA ASN A 682 6.15 22.94 29.19
C ASN A 682 7.05 23.04 27.94
N LEU A 683 8.36 23.04 28.12
CA LEU A 683 9.34 23.00 27.05
C LEU A 683 9.91 21.58 26.95
N TYR A 684 9.93 21.05 25.74
CA TYR A 684 10.45 19.71 25.49
C TYR A 684 11.84 19.79 24.88
N GLN A 685 12.78 19.04 25.43
CA GLN A 685 14.09 18.79 24.82
C GLN A 685 14.14 17.37 24.25
N LEU A 686 14.65 17.24 23.02
CA LEU A 686 14.74 15.95 22.33
C LEU A 686 16.10 15.29 22.59
N THR A 687 16.09 13.98 22.83
CA THR A 687 17.30 13.17 23.02
C THR A 687 17.25 11.88 22.24
N LEU A 688 18.37 11.54 21.58
CA LEU A 688 18.57 10.24 20.92
C LEU A 688 19.09 9.23 21.95
N LYS A 689 18.49 8.05 22.03
CA LYS A 689 18.85 7.00 23.00
C LYS A 689 18.93 5.63 22.36
N ASP A 690 19.76 4.77 22.96
CA ASP A 690 19.64 3.33 22.75
C ASP A 690 18.42 2.81 23.52
N ALA A 691 17.53 2.10 22.83
CA ALA A 691 16.56 1.24 23.46
C ALA A 691 17.14 -0.16 23.61
N ILE A 692 16.99 -0.71 24.81
CA ILE A 692 17.30 -2.10 25.13
C ILE A 692 16.03 -2.91 24.88
N ILE A 693 16.11 -3.90 24.00
CA ILE A 693 15.08 -4.95 23.92
C ILE A 693 15.28 -5.84 25.16
N ILE A 694 14.31 -5.80 26.09
CA ILE A 694 14.27 -6.67 27.28
C ILE A 694 13.83 -8.07 26.87
#